data_AF-A0A1J4K262-F1
#
_entry.id   AF-A0A1J4K262-F1
#
_cell.length_a   1.000
_cell.length_b   1.000
_cell.length_c   1.000
_cell.angle_alpha   90.00
_cell.angle_beta   90.00
_cell.angle_gamma   90.00
#
_symmetry.space_group_name_H-M   'P 1'
#
loop_
_entity.id
_entity.type
_entity.pdbx_description
1 polymer ?
#
loop_
_entity_poly.entity_id
_entity_poly.type
_entity_poly.pdbx_seq_one_letter_code
_entity_poly.pdbx_strand_id
1 'polypeptide(L)'
;MGLKTICPPNHFKAILYKRLIIVKRSLKSILTSIIGTLIFSSLGIAVQWLMIELMKPKYKPILYNIYKQDRNDFVIVGNENDIKIQTITKKMSEMFQEETKRTPTFTYFDNLTNLHQFIYDLQINKSMYLTIPFGLDFVTDPSKVVVIYNASSNVEVEQPTDLQLYAHALFARTLWQLEFGSETNIFNENVINESKLENEFNLKNIKTEENSIKNNLNHQLNITENQNLLSNQENGQKIKQNNLNRKKVAESRQKVAESRQKVAENHQKIDVSGENLNENSENSKSVKDDKPDIVYGSIAMQRQFAMMRFGQVGPMLLVCGLITIIPLIVSQPVSDIRGEIRQYMVQCTLKIFPYWLASLLIDFCIWTGVTTIVWALFNAGMIESFHDNLFNSWYLLVFQGPSFILFLYCFSFLFSHPTAAPRQIFLLLALFLLIAVIISMILMDLNPVWLDRIYSLIPHIGLDQALSIVLSRMGSRKESLGFYWKYEHTMPYLIMQWGDIVIYGVLLYIIEANRNQLQRKAAKRSFGDYQNFFKKQKARNPQSSETKAMEDEVHASKNRSNGQGADYAVRIENVSRLFINAAGEPIPAVNDVSLGVKEGSLFGFLGANGAGKTTLIRMITGSLPPSEGTIEIFGIKTEDLKDTTVLSICPQFNNHLCMELTPREHFKLYSLLFQIEKEEGEELVQKLMKEMELIEFADKPIRELSGGDVRKLAIALSFFGPAKLILLDEPTASLDPVACRCVQEMILEHKGEKTFMLCTHILSEAEMLCDVISIMVKGNVYTVGSPAYLTQKFGKEYKIDIMLHDDSEETMRSVDQFFARELPQATLNIKRPVSRIYSIPASTITLPELFEIMQSGEEDPTNGFTYFTCSSSSLERVFMEIVHLSESAVDSPYGDESAYEEKYASDDSEATIKQQMEKNTIHNTFSRGKNMSDKEVVEITTSNSSLEDILSDKKDSSENGKKANNSSKKSENASSISSSTDTSS
;
A
#
# COMPACT_ATOMS: atom_id res chain seq x y z
N MET A 1 -16.46 18.90 19.62
CA MET A 1 -15.04 18.57 19.91
C MET A 1 -14.16 19.46 19.04
N GLY A 2 -13.12 20.08 19.61
CA GLY A 2 -12.18 20.92 18.83
C GLY A 2 -11.07 20.10 18.18
N LEU A 3 -10.47 20.59 17.07
CA LEU A 3 -9.46 19.83 16.31
C LEU A 3 -8.32 19.27 17.19
N LYS A 4 -7.87 20.03 18.21
CA LYS A 4 -6.81 19.61 19.15
C LYS A 4 -7.09 18.27 19.85
N THR A 5 -8.35 17.89 20.09
CA THR A 5 -8.67 16.62 20.76
C THR A 5 -8.59 15.41 19.82
N ILE A 6 -8.82 15.64 18.52
CA ILE A 6 -8.81 14.63 17.45
C ILE A 6 -7.38 14.48 16.87
N CYS A 7 -6.71 15.61 16.62
CA CYS A 7 -5.35 15.67 16.10
C CYS A 7 -4.45 16.51 17.03
N PRO A 8 -3.80 15.90 18.04
CA PRO A 8 -2.79 16.58 18.84
C PRO A 8 -1.58 16.94 17.96
N PRO A 9 -1.09 18.19 18.01
CA PRO A 9 -0.02 18.65 17.12
C PRO A 9 1.29 17.91 17.35
N ASN A 10 1.56 17.48 18.58
CA ASN A 10 2.79 16.75 18.92
C ASN A 10 2.76 15.31 18.36
N HIS A 11 1.61 14.63 18.38
CA HIS A 11 1.44 13.31 17.76
C HIS A 11 1.60 13.38 16.23
N PHE A 12 1.09 14.45 15.61
CA PHE A 12 1.28 14.70 14.18
C PHE A 12 2.77 14.95 13.85
N LYS A 13 3.46 15.81 14.62
CA LYS A 13 4.91 16.03 14.50
C LYS A 13 5.71 14.72 14.67
N ALA A 14 5.34 13.88 15.63
CA ALA A 14 6.00 12.60 15.91
C ALA A 14 5.98 11.68 14.68
N ILE A 15 4.80 11.44 14.09
CA ILE A 15 4.70 10.57 12.90
C ILE A 15 5.30 11.21 11.65
N LEU A 16 5.19 12.54 11.49
CA LEU A 16 5.88 13.27 10.44
C LEU A 16 7.40 13.09 10.55
N TYR A 17 7.96 13.16 11.76
CA TYR A 17 9.38 12.96 12.06
C TYR A 17 9.83 11.51 11.77
N LYS A 18 9.09 10.49 12.25
CA LYS A 18 9.32 9.07 11.90
C LYS A 18 9.36 8.89 10.37
N ARG A 19 8.32 9.32 9.67
CA ARG A 19 8.19 9.17 8.21
C ARG A 19 9.32 9.90 7.46
N LEU A 20 9.68 11.13 7.85
CA LEU A 20 10.76 11.89 7.22
C LEU A 20 12.13 11.19 7.38
N ILE A 21 12.43 10.60 8.54
CA ILE A 21 13.68 9.84 8.73
C ILE A 21 13.70 8.58 7.87
N ILE A 22 12.61 7.79 7.88
CA ILE A 22 12.49 6.57 7.06
C ILE A 22 12.65 6.91 5.57
N VAL A 23 11.99 7.95 5.07
CA VAL A 23 12.13 8.44 3.68
C VAL A 23 13.58 8.87 3.41
N LYS A 24 14.20 9.68 4.29
CA LYS A 24 15.60 10.13 4.12
C LYS A 24 16.60 8.96 4.07
N ARG A 25 16.40 7.92 4.89
CA ARG A 25 17.29 6.75 4.96
C ARG A 25 16.99 5.72 3.87
N SER A 26 15.77 5.66 3.36
CA SER A 26 15.38 4.82 2.20
C SER A 26 15.59 5.49 0.84
N LEU A 27 16.09 6.73 0.76
CA LEU A 27 16.30 7.49 -0.50
C LEU A 27 16.96 6.70 -1.64
N LYS A 28 17.90 5.80 -1.37
CA LYS A 28 18.51 4.93 -2.39
C LYS A 28 17.48 3.96 -3.01
N SER A 29 16.62 3.35 -2.19
CA SER A 29 15.55 2.45 -2.64
C SER A 29 14.38 3.21 -3.28
N ILE A 30 14.14 4.45 -2.85
CA ILE A 30 13.21 5.37 -3.51
C ILE A 30 13.71 5.66 -4.93
N LEU A 31 14.99 6.02 -5.07
CA LEU A 31 15.60 6.33 -6.36
C LEU A 31 15.56 5.13 -7.33
N THR A 32 15.82 3.90 -6.87
CA THR A 32 15.66 2.70 -7.72
C THR A 32 14.21 2.44 -8.12
N SER A 33 13.24 2.72 -7.24
CA SER A 33 11.81 2.61 -7.59
C SER A 33 11.42 3.64 -8.64
N ILE A 34 11.90 4.89 -8.49
CA ILE A 34 11.69 5.97 -9.47
C ILE A 34 12.34 5.61 -10.80
N ILE A 35 13.57 5.07 -10.82
CA ILE A 35 14.21 4.60 -12.06
C ILE A 35 13.33 3.56 -12.77
N GLY A 36 12.67 2.66 -12.03
CA GLY A 36 11.65 1.76 -12.61
C GLY A 36 10.50 2.52 -13.29
N THR A 37 9.91 3.51 -12.60
CA THR A 37 8.89 4.40 -13.18
C THR A 37 9.39 5.14 -14.43
N LEU A 38 10.66 5.58 -14.43
CA LEU A 38 11.28 6.28 -15.56
C LEU A 38 11.51 5.35 -16.77
N ILE A 39 11.86 4.09 -16.55
CA ILE A 39 12.04 3.09 -17.62
C ILE A 39 10.69 2.79 -18.31
N PHE A 40 9.60 2.64 -17.56
CA PHE A 40 8.27 2.48 -18.16
C PHE A 40 7.79 3.77 -18.86
N SER A 41 8.13 4.94 -18.31
CA SER A 41 7.82 6.23 -18.95
C SER A 41 8.60 6.43 -20.26
N SER A 42 9.90 6.11 -20.29
CA SER A 42 10.73 6.20 -21.49
C SER A 42 10.39 5.14 -22.53
N LEU A 43 9.91 3.95 -22.12
CA LEU A 43 9.29 2.98 -23.01
C LEU A 43 8.03 3.56 -23.67
N GLY A 44 7.21 4.32 -22.94
CA GLY A 44 6.08 5.08 -23.51
C GLY A 44 6.51 6.08 -24.59
N ILE A 45 7.59 6.83 -24.35
CA ILE A 45 8.18 7.76 -25.33
C ILE A 45 8.75 6.98 -26.55
N ALA A 46 9.44 5.85 -26.32
CA ALA A 46 9.97 5.02 -27.38
C ALA A 46 8.85 4.37 -28.24
N VAL A 47 7.74 3.97 -27.63
CA VAL A 47 6.54 3.46 -28.34
C VAL A 47 5.85 4.58 -29.12
N GLN A 48 5.75 5.80 -28.58
CA GLN A 48 5.28 6.98 -29.32
C GLN A 48 6.12 7.21 -30.58
N TRP A 49 7.45 7.22 -30.46
CA TRP A 49 8.36 7.43 -31.58
C TRP A 49 8.31 6.27 -32.59
N LEU A 50 8.28 5.02 -32.12
CA LEU A 50 8.09 3.84 -32.97
C LEU A 50 6.74 3.88 -33.72
N MET A 51 5.65 4.29 -33.06
CA MET A 51 4.34 4.46 -33.70
C MET A 51 4.36 5.57 -34.76
N ILE A 52 5.02 6.70 -34.49
CA ILE A 52 5.21 7.76 -35.47
C ILE A 52 6.04 7.24 -36.65
N GLU A 53 7.11 6.48 -36.42
CA GLU A 53 7.99 5.94 -37.46
C GLU A 53 7.29 4.87 -38.32
N LEU A 54 6.53 3.96 -37.70
CA LEU A 54 5.75 2.94 -38.40
C LEU A 54 4.54 3.51 -39.16
N MET A 55 4.02 4.66 -38.71
CA MET A 55 2.97 5.43 -39.40
C MET A 55 3.52 6.62 -40.20
N LYS A 56 4.85 6.77 -40.36
CA LYS A 56 5.41 7.69 -41.36
C LYS A 56 4.95 7.17 -42.72
N PRO A 57 4.19 7.95 -43.50
CA PRO A 57 3.70 7.45 -44.76
C PRO A 57 4.89 7.32 -45.71
N LYS A 58 5.01 6.16 -46.36
CA LYS A 58 5.96 5.95 -47.46
C LYS A 58 5.45 6.68 -48.70
N TYR A 59 5.40 8.02 -48.61
CA TYR A 59 4.93 8.92 -49.64
C TYR A 59 5.78 8.72 -50.90
N LYS A 60 5.22 8.03 -51.90
CA LYS A 60 5.52 8.41 -53.27
C LYS A 60 4.75 9.71 -53.52
N PRO A 61 5.40 10.80 -53.97
CA PRO A 61 4.67 11.98 -54.42
C PRO A 61 3.69 11.60 -55.54
N ILE A 62 2.60 12.34 -55.68
CA ILE A 62 1.74 12.23 -56.86
C ILE A 62 2.52 12.85 -58.02
N LEU A 63 2.98 11.97 -58.92
CA LEU A 63 3.73 12.27 -60.14
C LEU A 63 2.81 12.14 -61.34
N TYR A 64 3.15 12.78 -62.46
CA TYR A 64 2.44 12.65 -63.73
C TYR A 64 2.46 11.22 -64.31
N ASN A 65 3.29 10.32 -63.77
CA ASN A 65 3.32 8.89 -64.12
C ASN A 65 2.28 8.02 -63.38
N ILE A 66 1.37 8.62 -62.59
CA ILE A 66 0.34 7.87 -61.84
C ILE A 66 -0.78 7.29 -62.74
N TYR A 67 -1.06 7.94 -63.87
CA TYR A 67 -2.08 7.51 -64.83
C TYR A 67 -1.65 6.24 -65.54
N LYS A 68 -2.48 5.19 -65.50
CA LYS A 68 -2.11 3.85 -66.03
C LYS A 68 -2.10 3.74 -67.56
N GLN A 69 -2.49 4.80 -68.27
CA GLN A 69 -2.66 4.83 -69.72
C GLN A 69 -1.75 5.91 -70.33
N ASP A 70 -1.28 5.67 -71.54
CA ASP A 70 -0.43 6.60 -72.29
C ASP A 70 -1.25 7.78 -72.82
N ARG A 71 -1.43 8.79 -71.96
CA ARG A 71 -2.19 10.02 -72.21
C ARG A 71 -1.24 11.22 -72.32
N ASN A 72 -1.37 12.01 -73.40
CA ASN A 72 -0.49 13.16 -73.64
C ASN A 72 -1.22 14.52 -73.57
N ASP A 73 -2.56 14.53 -73.73
CA ASP A 73 -3.32 15.75 -74.06
C ASP A 73 -3.88 16.47 -72.82
N PHE A 74 -3.29 17.62 -72.47
CA PHE A 74 -3.85 18.58 -71.52
C PHE A 74 -4.73 19.61 -72.24
N VAL A 75 -5.78 20.08 -71.57
CA VAL A 75 -6.71 21.10 -72.10
C VAL A 75 -6.62 22.38 -71.28
N ILE A 76 -6.52 23.52 -71.96
CA ILE A 76 -6.50 24.85 -71.34
C ILE A 76 -7.61 25.70 -71.95
N VAL A 77 -8.41 26.32 -71.08
CA VAL A 77 -9.42 27.31 -71.47
C VAL A 77 -8.92 28.68 -71.02
N GLY A 78 -8.64 29.54 -71.99
CA GLY A 78 -7.97 30.83 -71.79
C GLY A 78 -7.09 31.22 -72.98
N ASN A 79 -6.75 32.50 -73.06
CA ASN A 79 -5.92 33.05 -74.13
C ASN A 79 -4.48 32.53 -74.03
N GLU A 80 -4.02 31.80 -75.05
CA GLU A 80 -2.65 31.26 -75.16
C GLU A 80 -1.56 32.34 -75.03
N ASN A 81 -1.89 33.62 -75.29
CA ASN A 81 -0.98 34.76 -75.18
C ASN A 81 -0.89 35.38 -73.77
N ASP A 82 -1.62 34.88 -72.76
CA ASP A 82 -1.48 35.36 -71.38
C ASP A 82 -0.19 34.81 -70.76
N ILE A 83 0.70 35.73 -70.36
CA ILE A 83 1.98 35.44 -69.69
C ILE A 83 1.81 34.52 -68.48
N LYS A 84 0.72 34.66 -67.70
CA LYS A 84 0.43 33.80 -66.55
C LYS A 84 0.16 32.36 -66.98
N ILE A 85 -0.66 32.18 -68.02
CA ILE A 85 -1.01 30.86 -68.55
C ILE A 85 0.26 30.21 -69.11
N GLN A 86 1.01 30.92 -69.96
CA GLN A 86 2.29 30.43 -70.50
C GLN A 86 3.30 30.04 -69.40
N THR A 87 3.38 30.80 -68.30
CA THR A 87 4.27 30.48 -67.16
C THR A 87 3.85 29.18 -66.47
N ILE A 88 2.55 29.00 -66.24
CA ILE A 88 1.99 27.80 -65.61
C ILE A 88 2.16 26.57 -66.52
N THR A 89 1.74 26.67 -67.79
CA THR A 89 1.74 25.52 -68.72
C THR A 89 3.15 25.10 -69.09
N LYS A 90 4.09 26.05 -69.21
CA LYS A 90 5.52 25.72 -69.31
C LYS A 90 5.99 24.92 -68.10
N LYS A 91 5.65 25.31 -66.87
CA LYS A 91 6.13 24.58 -65.68
C LYS A 91 5.46 23.20 -65.52
N MET A 92 4.19 23.06 -65.89
CA MET A 92 3.56 21.73 -66.06
C MET A 92 4.31 20.88 -67.09
N SER A 93 4.73 21.47 -68.22
CA SER A 93 5.48 20.78 -69.26
C SER A 93 6.86 20.30 -68.81
N GLU A 94 7.61 21.14 -68.09
CA GLU A 94 8.89 20.78 -67.48
C GLU A 94 8.72 19.58 -66.52
N MET A 95 7.78 19.66 -65.57
CA MET A 95 7.50 18.58 -64.60
C MET A 95 7.04 17.29 -65.27
N PHE A 96 6.15 17.37 -66.28
CA PHE A 96 5.67 16.20 -67.00
C PHE A 96 6.80 15.51 -67.79
N GLN A 97 7.68 16.29 -68.43
CA GLN A 97 8.85 15.76 -69.15
C GLN A 97 9.86 15.10 -68.21
N GLU A 98 10.15 15.71 -67.06
CA GLU A 98 11.03 15.14 -66.02
C GLU A 98 10.50 13.79 -65.49
N GLU A 99 9.18 13.69 -65.24
CA GLU A 99 8.57 12.56 -64.53
C GLU A 99 8.12 11.40 -65.43
N THR A 100 7.78 11.69 -66.69
CA THR A 100 7.27 10.70 -67.66
C THR A 100 8.25 10.41 -68.81
N LYS A 101 9.24 11.28 -69.03
CA LYS A 101 10.14 11.29 -70.21
C LYS A 101 9.42 11.46 -71.55
N ARG A 102 8.22 12.07 -71.54
CA ARG A 102 7.40 12.37 -72.73
C ARG A 102 7.11 13.86 -72.81
N THR A 103 6.98 14.38 -74.03
CA THR A 103 6.51 15.75 -74.28
C THR A 103 4.98 15.79 -74.22
N PRO A 104 4.35 16.60 -73.35
CA PRO A 104 2.90 16.72 -73.32
C PRO A 104 2.39 17.57 -74.48
N THR A 105 1.17 17.27 -74.94
CA THR A 105 0.41 18.08 -75.88
C THR A 105 -0.56 18.98 -75.11
N PHE A 106 -0.63 20.26 -75.48
CA PHE A 106 -1.58 21.21 -74.90
C PHE A 106 -2.54 21.68 -75.97
N THR A 107 -3.85 21.58 -75.72
CA THR A 107 -4.90 22.11 -76.60
C THR A 107 -5.57 23.31 -75.93
N TYR A 108 -5.48 24.47 -76.58
CA TYR A 108 -6.02 25.74 -76.09
C TYR A 108 -7.40 26.05 -76.69
N PHE A 109 -8.28 26.65 -75.89
CA PHE A 109 -9.61 27.11 -76.30
C PHE A 109 -9.90 28.49 -75.70
N ASP A 110 -10.38 29.45 -76.49
CA ASP A 110 -10.61 30.82 -76.01
C ASP A 110 -11.67 30.92 -74.90
N ASN A 111 -12.60 29.97 -74.85
CA ASN A 111 -13.68 29.90 -73.89
C ASN A 111 -14.24 28.46 -73.77
N LEU A 112 -15.03 28.23 -72.71
CA LEU A 112 -15.60 26.92 -72.39
C LEU A 112 -16.60 26.42 -73.46
N THR A 113 -17.26 27.32 -74.19
CA THR A 113 -18.19 26.98 -75.28
C THR A 113 -17.45 26.37 -76.48
N ASN A 114 -16.30 26.93 -76.86
CA ASN A 114 -15.44 26.38 -77.91
C ASN A 114 -14.96 24.96 -77.53
N LEU A 115 -14.56 24.75 -76.28
CA LEU A 115 -14.19 23.42 -75.75
C LEU A 115 -15.37 22.44 -75.80
N HIS A 116 -16.55 22.84 -75.33
CA HIS A 116 -17.75 21.99 -75.35
C HIS A 116 -18.16 21.60 -76.77
N GLN A 117 -18.10 22.55 -77.72
CA GLN A 117 -18.44 22.27 -79.11
C GLN A 117 -17.42 21.35 -79.78
N PHE A 118 -16.12 21.53 -79.52
CA PHE A 118 -15.07 20.61 -79.99
C PHE A 118 -15.25 19.19 -79.45
N ILE A 119 -15.56 19.02 -78.16
CA ILE A 119 -15.84 17.70 -77.56
C ILE A 119 -17.09 17.07 -78.21
N TYR A 120 -18.14 17.87 -78.46
CA TYR A 120 -19.37 17.43 -79.11
C TYR A 120 -19.15 16.98 -80.56
N ASP A 121 -18.35 17.73 -81.32
CA ASP A 121 -17.99 17.38 -82.71
C ASP A 121 -17.12 16.10 -82.77
N LEU A 122 -16.19 15.90 -81.82
CA LEU A 122 -15.45 14.63 -81.70
C LEU A 122 -16.36 13.46 -81.31
N GLN A 123 -17.37 13.69 -80.46
CA GLN A 123 -18.35 12.68 -80.08
C GLN A 123 -19.22 12.25 -81.28
N ILE A 124 -19.69 13.20 -82.09
CA ILE A 124 -20.44 12.94 -83.33
C ILE A 124 -19.61 12.12 -84.32
N ASN A 125 -18.35 12.51 -84.52
CA ASN A 125 -17.43 11.85 -85.45
C ASN A 125 -16.88 10.50 -84.94
N LYS A 126 -17.29 10.05 -83.73
CA LYS A 126 -16.79 8.86 -83.03
C LYS A 126 -15.27 8.86 -82.81
N SER A 127 -14.65 10.03 -82.83
CA SER A 127 -13.21 10.25 -82.72
C SER A 127 -12.82 10.79 -81.35
N MET A 128 -13.33 10.18 -80.27
CA MET A 128 -12.86 10.47 -78.91
C MET A 128 -11.44 9.91 -78.68
N TYR A 129 -10.43 10.65 -79.14
CA TYR A 129 -9.01 10.39 -78.82
C TYR A 129 -8.47 11.29 -77.70
N LEU A 130 -9.11 12.43 -77.40
CA LEU A 130 -8.72 13.30 -76.29
C LEU A 130 -8.90 12.58 -74.95
N THR A 131 -7.79 12.08 -74.40
CA THR A 131 -7.75 11.36 -73.13
C THR A 131 -7.30 12.30 -72.00
N ILE A 132 -8.05 13.40 -71.83
CA ILE A 132 -7.75 14.47 -70.88
C ILE A 132 -7.47 13.89 -69.47
N PRO A 133 -6.25 14.05 -68.91
CA PRO A 133 -5.97 13.67 -67.53
C PRO A 133 -6.61 14.70 -66.58
N PHE A 134 -6.34 15.98 -66.83
CA PHE A 134 -7.11 17.14 -66.39
C PHE A 134 -6.83 18.33 -67.30
N GLY A 135 -7.59 19.40 -67.11
CA GLY A 135 -7.42 20.70 -67.77
C GLY A 135 -7.65 21.86 -66.81
N LEU A 136 -7.41 23.09 -67.27
CA LEU A 136 -7.50 24.31 -66.47
C LEU A 136 -8.27 25.39 -67.22
N ASP A 137 -9.27 26.00 -66.57
CA ASP A 137 -9.98 27.18 -67.06
C ASP A 137 -9.61 28.42 -66.24
N PHE A 138 -9.19 29.47 -66.96
CA PHE A 138 -8.74 30.76 -66.45
C PHE A 138 -9.71 31.92 -66.82
N VAL A 139 -10.80 31.64 -67.55
CA VAL A 139 -11.65 32.67 -68.19
C VAL A 139 -12.71 33.23 -67.24
N THR A 140 -13.16 32.45 -66.25
CA THR A 140 -14.31 32.84 -65.40
C THR A 140 -14.01 33.94 -64.38
N ASP A 141 -12.78 34.02 -63.85
CA ASP A 141 -12.35 35.06 -62.90
C ASP A 141 -10.81 35.08 -62.81
N PRO A 142 -10.10 36.21 -63.02
CA PRO A 142 -8.64 36.26 -62.97
C PRO A 142 -8.02 35.98 -61.57
N SER A 143 -8.85 35.78 -60.55
CA SER A 143 -8.48 35.32 -59.19
C SER A 143 -8.81 33.84 -58.91
N LYS A 144 -9.42 33.10 -59.86
CA LYS A 144 -9.80 31.69 -59.70
C LYS A 144 -9.40 30.87 -60.92
N VAL A 145 -8.78 29.70 -60.70
CA VAL A 145 -8.54 28.71 -61.76
C VAL A 145 -9.44 27.51 -61.48
N VAL A 146 -10.22 27.09 -62.47
CA VAL A 146 -11.12 25.92 -62.36
C VAL A 146 -10.41 24.71 -62.96
N VAL A 147 -10.30 23.64 -62.15
CA VAL A 147 -9.71 22.37 -62.59
C VAL A 147 -10.79 21.53 -63.28
N ILE A 148 -10.67 21.36 -64.60
CA ILE A 148 -11.53 20.51 -65.41
C ILE A 148 -10.99 19.08 -65.38
N TYR A 149 -11.84 18.07 -65.24
CA TYR A 149 -11.44 16.66 -65.29
C TYR A 149 -12.53 15.81 -65.95
N ASN A 150 -12.15 14.67 -66.54
CA ASN A 150 -13.09 13.84 -67.26
C ASN A 150 -13.90 12.95 -66.29
N ALA A 151 -15.19 13.24 -66.12
CA ALA A 151 -16.10 12.46 -65.30
C ALA A 151 -16.70 11.22 -66.02
N SER A 152 -16.36 10.99 -67.30
CA SER A 152 -16.94 9.94 -68.13
C SER A 152 -16.36 8.56 -67.80
N SER A 153 -17.10 7.75 -67.04
CA SER A 153 -16.68 6.40 -66.65
C SER A 153 -16.81 5.38 -67.79
N ASN A 154 -15.81 5.31 -68.66
CA ASN A 154 -15.53 4.07 -69.39
C ASN A 154 -14.93 3.05 -68.40
N VAL A 155 -15.34 1.78 -68.51
CA VAL A 155 -15.18 0.75 -67.45
C VAL A 155 -13.72 0.38 -67.11
N GLU A 156 -12.75 0.86 -67.89
CA GLU A 156 -11.31 0.66 -67.69
C GLU A 156 -10.59 1.89 -67.08
N VAL A 157 -11.33 2.94 -66.70
CA VAL A 157 -10.78 4.23 -66.24
C VAL A 157 -10.95 4.41 -64.73
N GLU A 158 -9.99 5.12 -64.13
CA GLU A 158 -9.87 5.45 -62.69
C GLU A 158 -11.13 6.15 -62.12
N GLN A 159 -11.37 6.02 -60.80
CA GLN A 159 -12.57 6.61 -60.17
C GLN A 159 -12.54 8.15 -60.30
N PRO A 160 -13.67 8.82 -60.62
CA PRO A 160 -13.69 10.28 -60.81
C PRO A 160 -13.18 11.08 -59.60
N THR A 161 -13.35 10.55 -58.38
CA THR A 161 -12.82 11.10 -57.13
C THR A 161 -11.29 11.10 -57.08
N ASP A 162 -10.67 10.04 -57.58
CA ASP A 162 -9.21 9.89 -57.61
C ASP A 162 -8.62 10.81 -58.68
N LEU A 163 -9.25 10.85 -59.87
CA LEU A 163 -8.87 11.76 -60.96
C LEU A 163 -8.94 13.23 -60.51
N GLN A 164 -10.02 13.61 -59.80
CA GLN A 164 -10.17 14.93 -59.20
C GLN A 164 -9.04 15.22 -58.18
N LEU A 165 -8.73 14.27 -57.29
CA LEU A 165 -7.68 14.42 -56.29
C LEU A 165 -6.28 14.59 -56.94
N TYR A 166 -5.95 13.77 -57.94
CA TYR A 166 -4.68 13.85 -58.65
C TYR A 166 -4.55 15.17 -59.43
N ALA A 167 -5.61 15.64 -60.09
CA ALA A 167 -5.62 16.91 -60.81
C ALA A 167 -5.31 18.10 -59.88
N HIS A 168 -5.98 18.15 -58.72
CA HIS A 168 -5.73 19.21 -57.73
C HIS A 168 -4.32 19.11 -57.12
N ALA A 169 -3.85 17.89 -56.80
CA ALA A 169 -2.52 17.68 -56.23
C ALA A 169 -1.39 18.05 -57.21
N LEU A 170 -1.51 17.68 -58.49
CA LEU A 170 -0.53 18.00 -59.53
C LEU A 170 -0.49 19.51 -59.83
N PHE A 171 -1.67 20.15 -59.97
CA PHE A 171 -1.74 21.60 -60.20
C PHE A 171 -1.19 22.41 -59.00
N ALA A 172 -1.57 22.05 -57.76
CA ALA A 172 -1.03 22.67 -56.56
C ALA A 172 0.49 22.52 -56.45
N ARG A 173 1.04 21.37 -56.87
CA ARG A 173 2.49 21.09 -56.90
C ARG A 173 3.21 21.90 -57.99
N THR A 174 2.57 22.19 -59.13
CA THR A 174 3.09 23.15 -60.11
C THR A 174 3.11 24.58 -59.56
N LEU A 175 2.01 25.05 -58.94
CA LEU A 175 1.99 26.37 -58.29
C LEU A 175 3.07 26.49 -57.21
N TRP A 176 3.28 25.43 -56.42
CA TRP A 176 4.36 25.38 -55.42
C TRP A 176 5.75 25.51 -56.04
N GLN A 177 6.03 24.81 -57.15
CA GLN A 177 7.32 24.94 -57.84
C GLN A 177 7.53 26.28 -58.54
N LEU A 178 6.46 27.01 -58.88
CA LEU A 178 6.55 28.38 -59.40
C LEU A 178 6.89 29.39 -58.29
N GLU A 179 6.26 29.26 -57.12
CA GLU A 179 6.44 30.18 -55.99
C GLU A 179 7.75 29.93 -55.22
N PHE A 180 8.16 28.66 -55.07
CA PHE A 180 9.28 28.25 -54.21
C PHE A 180 10.44 27.54 -54.95
N GLY A 181 10.33 27.32 -56.26
CA GLY A 181 11.35 26.68 -57.08
C GLY A 181 11.42 25.14 -56.96
N SER A 182 12.36 24.53 -57.67
CA SER A 182 12.56 23.07 -57.72
C SER A 182 13.56 22.53 -56.69
N GLU A 183 14.51 23.35 -56.19
CA GLU A 183 15.63 22.89 -55.36
C GLU A 183 15.40 22.94 -53.83
N THR A 184 14.16 23.12 -53.37
CA THR A 184 13.84 22.98 -51.93
C THR A 184 13.88 21.51 -51.51
N ASN A 185 15.06 21.09 -51.02
CA ASN A 185 15.38 19.75 -50.48
C ASN A 185 14.65 19.43 -49.15
N ILE A 186 13.31 19.52 -49.14
CA ILE A 186 12.46 19.26 -47.96
C ILE A 186 12.24 17.75 -47.74
N PHE A 187 12.39 16.93 -48.79
CA PHE A 187 12.27 15.47 -48.74
C PHE A 187 13.62 14.73 -48.62
N ASN A 188 14.72 15.46 -48.37
CA ASN A 188 16.04 14.86 -48.13
C ASN A 188 16.27 14.80 -46.62
N GLU A 189 16.42 13.60 -46.05
CA GLU A 189 16.15 13.29 -44.63
C GLU A 189 17.08 13.95 -43.58
N ASN A 190 18.07 14.75 -44.00
CA ASN A 190 19.17 15.23 -43.14
C ASN A 190 19.19 16.75 -42.86
N VAL A 191 18.17 17.53 -43.25
CA VAL A 191 18.13 18.99 -42.98
C VAL A 191 16.79 19.48 -42.41
N ILE A 192 16.31 18.82 -41.34
CA ILE A 192 15.31 19.42 -40.44
C ILE A 192 16.07 20.10 -39.30
N ASN A 193 16.27 21.41 -39.44
CA ASN A 193 16.82 22.26 -38.39
C ASN A 193 15.98 23.55 -38.36
N GLU A 194 14.79 23.44 -37.75
CA GLU A 194 13.70 24.43 -37.78
C GLU A 194 14.16 25.83 -37.34
N SER A 195 15.16 25.86 -36.46
CA SER A 195 15.88 27.06 -35.99
C SER A 195 16.41 27.99 -37.07
N LYS A 196 16.61 27.55 -38.33
CA LYS A 196 16.96 28.45 -39.44
C LYS A 196 15.75 29.05 -40.15
N LEU A 197 14.68 28.28 -40.34
CA LEU A 197 13.48 28.73 -41.07
C LEU A 197 12.71 29.78 -40.26
N GLU A 198 12.54 29.59 -38.95
CA GLU A 198 11.90 30.59 -38.08
C GLU A 198 12.67 31.92 -38.03
N ASN A 199 14.01 31.87 -38.05
CA ASN A 199 14.84 33.06 -37.96
C ASN A 199 14.81 33.91 -39.23
N GLU A 200 14.77 33.31 -40.43
CA GLU A 200 14.65 34.10 -41.67
C GLU A 200 13.22 34.64 -41.91
N PHE A 201 12.18 33.89 -41.55
CA PHE A 201 10.79 34.36 -41.69
C PHE A 201 10.47 35.53 -40.75
N ASN A 202 10.85 35.45 -39.47
CA ASN A 202 10.54 36.52 -38.51
C ASN A 202 11.31 37.82 -38.79
N LEU A 203 12.53 37.75 -39.34
CA LEU A 203 13.37 38.95 -39.53
C LEU A 203 13.06 39.80 -40.77
N LYS A 204 12.38 39.25 -41.79
CA LYS A 204 11.99 40.03 -43.00
C LYS A 204 10.64 40.73 -42.84
N ASN A 205 9.61 40.05 -42.35
CA ASN A 205 8.26 40.61 -42.34
C ASN A 205 8.11 41.68 -41.24
N ILE A 206 8.57 41.40 -40.02
CA ILE A 206 8.45 42.33 -38.87
C ILE A 206 9.16 43.66 -39.15
N LYS A 207 10.35 43.63 -39.76
CA LYS A 207 11.09 44.86 -40.12
C LYS A 207 10.45 45.67 -41.26
N THR A 208 9.57 45.08 -42.06
CA THR A 208 8.89 45.77 -43.16
C THR A 208 7.62 46.47 -42.65
N GLU A 209 6.86 45.81 -41.76
CA GLU A 209 5.69 46.40 -41.11
C GLU A 209 6.08 47.44 -40.03
N GLU A 210 7.12 47.19 -39.22
CA GLU A 210 7.59 48.20 -38.25
C GLU A 210 7.97 49.53 -38.92
N ASN A 211 8.59 49.48 -40.11
CA ASN A 211 9.01 50.69 -40.82
C ASN A 211 7.83 51.41 -41.49
N SER A 212 6.82 50.70 -42.00
CA SER A 212 5.60 51.35 -42.51
C SER A 212 4.78 52.00 -41.40
N ILE A 213 4.73 51.36 -40.22
CA ILE A 213 4.04 51.88 -39.03
C ILE A 213 4.81 53.08 -38.44
N LYS A 214 6.14 53.00 -38.28
CA LYS A 214 6.98 54.11 -37.78
C LYS A 214 6.92 55.34 -38.71
N ASN A 215 6.93 55.16 -40.03
CA ASN A 215 6.80 56.28 -40.96
C ASN A 215 5.42 56.94 -40.90
N ASN A 216 4.33 56.17 -40.74
CA ASN A 216 2.99 56.73 -40.57
C ASN A 216 2.81 57.44 -39.21
N LEU A 217 3.37 56.91 -38.11
CA LEU A 217 3.34 57.59 -36.80
C LEU A 217 4.13 58.92 -36.85
N ASN A 218 5.33 58.93 -37.41
CA ASN A 218 6.14 60.15 -37.52
C ASN A 218 5.45 61.23 -38.37
N HIS A 219 4.70 60.85 -39.41
CA HIS A 219 3.94 61.80 -40.22
C HIS A 219 2.70 62.36 -39.50
N GLN A 220 2.15 61.69 -38.49
CA GLN A 220 1.07 62.24 -37.65
C GLN A 220 1.61 63.05 -36.45
N LEU A 221 2.75 62.65 -35.87
CA LEU A 221 3.40 63.37 -34.78
C LEU A 221 3.88 64.77 -35.21
N ASN A 222 4.54 64.89 -36.37
CA ASN A 222 5.02 66.17 -36.90
C ASN A 222 3.93 67.21 -37.21
N ILE A 223 2.65 66.81 -37.26
CA ILE A 223 1.51 67.73 -37.47
C ILE A 223 0.96 68.24 -36.12
N THR A 224 1.35 67.63 -34.99
CA THR A 224 0.75 67.86 -33.67
C THR A 224 1.63 68.70 -32.72
N GLU A 225 2.86 69.05 -33.09
CA GLU A 225 3.77 69.83 -32.23
C GLU A 225 3.72 71.37 -32.43
N ASN A 226 3.07 71.88 -33.48
CA ASN A 226 3.15 73.29 -33.86
C ASN A 226 1.96 74.19 -33.44
N GLN A 227 1.16 73.75 -32.45
CA GLN A 227 0.07 74.54 -31.84
C GLN A 227 -0.04 74.36 -30.31
N ASN A 228 1.02 74.73 -29.58
CA ASN A 228 0.95 74.91 -28.13
C ASN A 228 1.82 76.09 -27.65
N LEU A 229 1.35 77.32 -27.94
CA LEU A 229 1.83 78.53 -27.28
C LEU A 229 0.65 79.35 -26.75
N LEU A 230 0.66 79.52 -25.42
CA LEU A 230 -0.07 80.50 -24.61
C LEU A 230 -1.60 80.34 -24.37
N SER A 231 -1.93 80.40 -23.07
CA SER A 231 -3.17 80.86 -22.43
C SER A 231 -4.51 80.10 -22.63
N ASN A 232 -4.93 79.45 -21.55
CA ASN A 232 -6.21 79.65 -20.83
C ASN A 232 -7.39 80.28 -21.62
N GLN A 233 -8.47 79.52 -21.85
CA GLN A 233 -9.73 79.69 -21.09
C GLN A 233 -10.82 78.63 -21.40
N GLU A 234 -11.67 78.40 -20.39
CA GLU A 234 -13.06 77.90 -20.41
C GLU A 234 -13.46 76.58 -21.13
N ASN A 235 -13.80 75.58 -20.30
CA ASN A 235 -14.60 74.42 -20.68
C ASN A 235 -16.08 74.78 -20.90
N GLY A 236 -16.49 75.10 -22.14
CA GLY A 236 -17.89 75.45 -22.46
C GLY A 236 -18.67 74.45 -23.34
N GLN A 237 -18.04 73.86 -24.37
CA GLN A 237 -18.79 73.26 -25.49
C GLN A 237 -18.62 71.74 -25.71
N LYS A 238 -17.57 71.10 -25.16
CA LYS A 238 -17.25 69.67 -25.43
C LYS A 238 -18.32 68.65 -24.98
N ILE A 239 -19.27 69.04 -24.14
CA ILE A 239 -20.34 68.14 -23.62
C ILE A 239 -21.47 67.92 -24.65
N LYS A 240 -21.83 68.93 -25.47
CA LYS A 240 -22.90 68.79 -26.48
C LYS A 240 -22.49 67.88 -27.64
N GLN A 241 -21.24 67.99 -28.12
CA GLN A 241 -20.71 67.17 -29.21
C GLN A 241 -20.71 65.67 -28.88
N ASN A 242 -20.26 65.31 -27.67
CA ASN A 242 -20.17 63.91 -27.24
C ASN A 242 -21.54 63.23 -27.09
N ASN A 243 -22.57 63.95 -26.63
CA ASN A 243 -23.91 63.40 -26.52
C ASN A 243 -24.56 63.16 -27.90
N LEU A 244 -24.30 64.03 -28.88
CA LEU A 244 -24.79 63.84 -30.25
C LEU A 244 -24.16 62.59 -30.92
N ASN A 245 -22.86 62.38 -30.72
CA ASN A 245 -22.16 61.19 -31.24
C ASN A 245 -22.62 59.90 -30.52
N ARG A 246 -22.80 59.93 -29.19
CA ARG A 246 -23.36 58.77 -28.46
C ARG A 246 -24.76 58.40 -28.94
N LYS A 247 -25.62 59.39 -29.27
CA LYS A 247 -26.97 59.12 -29.81
C LYS A 247 -26.92 58.43 -31.18
N LYS A 248 -26.08 58.90 -32.11
CA LYS A 248 -25.88 58.26 -33.43
C LYS A 248 -25.34 56.82 -33.32
N VAL A 249 -24.49 56.53 -32.33
CA VAL A 249 -23.97 55.18 -32.07
C VAL A 249 -25.05 54.27 -31.44
N ALA A 250 -25.97 54.82 -30.65
CA ALA A 250 -27.12 54.08 -30.15
C ALA A 250 -28.13 53.74 -31.27
N GLU A 251 -28.50 54.73 -32.09
CA GLU A 251 -29.46 54.56 -33.20
C GLU A 251 -28.96 53.55 -34.26
N SER A 252 -27.66 53.50 -34.52
CA SER A 252 -27.05 52.50 -35.42
C SER A 252 -26.97 51.09 -34.79
N ARG A 253 -26.66 50.98 -33.50
CA ARG A 253 -26.74 49.69 -32.77
C ARG A 253 -28.18 49.16 -32.68
N GLN A 254 -29.17 50.03 -32.52
CA GLN A 254 -30.58 49.64 -32.49
C GLN A 254 -31.03 49.07 -33.84
N LYS A 255 -30.67 49.70 -34.97
CA LYS A 255 -30.95 49.16 -36.32
C LYS A 255 -30.29 47.80 -36.58
N VAL A 256 -29.11 47.56 -36.03
CA VAL A 256 -28.44 46.23 -36.07
C VAL A 256 -29.14 45.20 -35.17
N ALA A 257 -29.76 45.61 -34.06
CA ALA A 257 -30.58 44.73 -33.24
C ALA A 257 -31.91 44.37 -33.93
N GLU A 258 -32.64 45.37 -34.45
CA GLU A 258 -33.91 45.18 -35.16
C GLU A 258 -33.77 44.31 -36.42
N SER A 259 -32.64 44.40 -37.14
CA SER A 259 -32.36 43.52 -38.28
C SER A 259 -32.01 42.09 -37.86
N ARG A 260 -31.27 41.89 -36.76
CA ARG A 260 -31.05 40.54 -36.18
C ARG A 260 -32.33 39.92 -35.64
N GLN A 261 -33.22 40.72 -35.07
CA GLN A 261 -34.51 40.26 -34.55
C GLN A 261 -35.45 39.79 -35.67
N LYS A 262 -35.50 40.51 -36.81
CA LYS A 262 -36.22 40.06 -38.02
C LYS A 262 -35.65 38.78 -38.64
N VAL A 263 -34.34 38.54 -38.52
CA VAL A 263 -33.73 37.27 -38.94
C VAL A 263 -34.12 36.12 -37.99
N ALA A 264 -34.20 36.37 -36.68
CA ALA A 264 -34.67 35.38 -35.71
C ALA A 264 -36.17 35.04 -35.88
N GLU A 265 -37.02 36.04 -36.08
CA GLU A 265 -38.47 35.87 -36.29
C GLU A 265 -38.79 35.08 -37.57
N ASN A 266 -37.96 35.18 -38.62
CA ASN A 266 -38.09 34.37 -39.83
C ASN A 266 -37.63 32.91 -39.64
N HIS A 267 -36.69 32.63 -38.74
CA HIS A 267 -36.24 31.26 -38.46
C HIS A 267 -37.20 30.47 -37.55
N GLN A 268 -38.11 31.11 -36.80
CA GLN A 268 -39.11 30.44 -35.96
C GLN A 268 -40.43 30.06 -36.66
N LYS A 269 -40.46 30.05 -38.01
CA LYS A 269 -41.70 29.81 -38.78
C LYS A 269 -41.68 28.62 -39.75
N ILE A 270 -40.60 27.84 -39.78
CA ILE A 270 -40.49 26.65 -40.63
C ILE A 270 -39.92 25.49 -39.80
N ASP A 271 -40.66 25.06 -38.77
CA ASP A 271 -40.32 23.86 -37.99
C ASP A 271 -41.57 23.18 -37.36
N VAL A 272 -42.70 23.19 -38.10
CA VAL A 272 -43.95 22.51 -37.71
C VAL A 272 -44.66 21.94 -38.95
N SER A 273 -44.18 20.81 -39.47
CA SER A 273 -44.96 19.73 -40.15
C SER A 273 -44.03 18.80 -40.93
N GLY A 274 -43.42 17.83 -40.25
CA GLY A 274 -42.85 16.67 -40.93
C GLY A 274 -43.88 15.55 -40.92
N GLU A 275 -44.37 15.11 -42.09
CA GLU A 275 -44.90 13.75 -42.28
C GLU A 275 -45.18 13.42 -43.77
N ASN A 276 -45.07 12.12 -44.09
CA ASN A 276 -45.65 11.41 -45.24
C ASN A 276 -45.04 11.55 -46.67
N LEU A 277 -44.46 10.40 -47.09
CA LEU A 277 -44.61 9.72 -48.39
C LEU A 277 -43.85 10.22 -49.65
N ASN A 278 -42.83 9.42 -49.99
CA ASN A 278 -42.58 8.73 -51.26
C ASN A 278 -43.04 9.30 -52.64
N GLU A 279 -42.15 9.03 -53.59
CA GLU A 279 -42.38 8.72 -55.03
C GLU A 279 -42.41 9.83 -56.10
N ASN A 280 -41.59 9.56 -57.13
CA ASN A 280 -41.77 9.87 -58.55
C ASN A 280 -41.73 11.32 -59.05
N SER A 281 -40.49 11.72 -59.39
CA SER A 281 -40.06 12.10 -60.75
C SER A 281 -40.44 13.44 -61.41
N GLU A 282 -39.42 13.97 -62.12
CA GLU A 282 -39.48 14.83 -63.32
C GLU A 282 -39.59 16.38 -63.24
N ASN A 283 -38.92 16.99 -64.24
CA ASN A 283 -39.18 18.30 -64.86
C ASN A 283 -38.84 19.65 -64.16
N SER A 284 -37.54 19.80 -63.87
CA SER A 284 -36.65 20.81 -64.52
C SER A 284 -36.74 22.33 -64.23
N LYS A 285 -35.53 22.94 -64.10
CA LYS A 285 -35.15 24.38 -64.25
C LYS A 285 -35.64 25.37 -63.16
N SER A 286 -34.85 26.36 -62.72
CA SER A 286 -33.39 26.61 -62.84
C SER A 286 -32.93 27.81 -61.99
N VAL A 287 -31.63 27.85 -61.61
CA VAL A 287 -30.90 28.96 -60.92
C VAL A 287 -31.23 29.09 -59.42
N LYS A 288 -30.38 28.81 -58.42
CA LYS A 288 -28.90 28.83 -58.20
C LYS A 288 -28.23 30.21 -58.14
N ASP A 289 -28.05 30.71 -56.90
CA ASP A 289 -27.03 31.69 -56.49
C ASP A 289 -26.09 31.05 -55.46
N ASP A 290 -25.36 30.00 -55.89
CA ASP A 290 -24.38 29.32 -55.03
C ASP A 290 -23.07 30.12 -54.98
N LYS A 291 -22.62 30.48 -53.77
CA LYS A 291 -21.23 30.93 -53.56
C LYS A 291 -20.31 29.71 -53.48
N PRO A 292 -19.13 29.72 -54.12
CA PRO A 292 -18.20 28.61 -54.01
C PRO A 292 -17.51 28.60 -52.64
N ASP A 293 -17.87 27.63 -51.79
CA ASP A 293 -17.12 27.34 -50.56
C ASP A 293 -15.76 26.69 -50.91
N ILE A 294 -14.67 27.37 -50.58
CA ILE A 294 -13.31 26.86 -50.75
C ILE A 294 -12.97 25.97 -49.54
N VAL A 295 -13.25 24.68 -49.65
CA VAL A 295 -12.94 23.69 -48.62
C VAL A 295 -11.47 23.28 -48.68
N TYR A 296 -10.67 23.77 -47.74
CA TYR A 296 -9.26 23.38 -47.60
C TYR A 296 -9.13 21.94 -47.07
N GLY A 297 -8.86 20.98 -47.97
CA GLY A 297 -8.51 19.61 -47.61
C GLY A 297 -7.12 19.51 -46.99
N SER A 298 -7.02 19.51 -45.66
CA SER A 298 -5.73 19.48 -44.95
C SER A 298 -5.05 18.11 -45.00
N ILE A 299 -3.94 17.99 -45.75
CA ILE A 299 -3.07 16.79 -45.74
C ILE A 299 -2.20 16.80 -44.47
N ALA A 300 -2.84 16.53 -43.32
CA ALA A 300 -2.20 16.36 -42.01
C ALA A 300 -2.72 15.11 -41.26
N MET A 301 -3.66 14.37 -41.86
CA MET A 301 -4.47 13.36 -41.18
C MET A 301 -3.67 12.24 -40.51
N GLN A 302 -2.64 11.67 -41.16
CA GLN A 302 -1.99 10.46 -40.63
C GLN A 302 -1.08 10.73 -39.41
N ARG A 303 -0.39 11.89 -39.33
CA ARG A 303 0.33 12.31 -38.11
C ARG A 303 -0.65 12.51 -36.95
N GLN A 304 -1.77 13.20 -37.21
CA GLN A 304 -2.83 13.40 -36.22
C GLN A 304 -3.52 12.10 -35.79
N PHE A 305 -3.73 11.14 -36.70
CA PHE A 305 -4.25 9.81 -36.34
C PHE A 305 -3.26 9.00 -35.50
N ALA A 306 -1.97 9.03 -35.82
CA ALA A 306 -0.93 8.38 -35.01
C ALA A 306 -0.89 8.94 -33.57
N MET A 307 -1.00 10.25 -33.44
CA MET A 307 -1.03 10.95 -32.15
C MET A 307 -2.36 10.75 -31.40
N MET A 308 -3.49 10.68 -32.10
CA MET A 308 -4.78 10.32 -31.51
C MET A 308 -4.79 8.87 -31.01
N ARG A 309 -4.14 7.93 -31.73
CA ARG A 309 -3.94 6.55 -31.25
C ARG A 309 -3.00 6.50 -30.05
N PHE A 310 -1.95 7.32 -30.00
CA PHE A 310 -1.17 7.47 -28.76
C PHE A 310 -2.03 8.07 -27.62
N GLY A 311 -2.93 9.01 -27.91
CA GLY A 311 -3.90 9.52 -26.94
C GLY A 311 -4.77 8.44 -26.29
N GLN A 312 -4.92 7.26 -26.92
CA GLN A 312 -5.67 6.11 -26.40
C GLN A 312 -4.80 5.10 -25.63
N VAL A 313 -3.50 4.97 -25.93
CA VAL A 313 -2.62 3.91 -25.39
C VAL A 313 -1.51 4.45 -24.48
N GLY A 314 -1.06 5.69 -24.72
CA GLY A 314 -0.13 6.44 -23.88
C GLY A 314 -0.59 6.65 -22.42
N PRO A 315 -1.88 6.95 -22.14
CA PRO A 315 -2.40 6.98 -20.78
C PRO A 315 -2.15 5.68 -20.02
N MET A 316 -2.47 4.54 -20.62
CA MET A 316 -2.30 3.22 -20.00
C MET A 316 -0.84 2.95 -19.65
N LEU A 317 0.10 3.26 -20.55
CA LEU A 317 1.53 3.09 -20.31
C LEU A 317 2.04 4.00 -19.18
N LEU A 318 1.55 5.25 -19.13
CA LEU A 318 1.88 6.20 -18.06
C LEU A 318 1.32 5.72 -16.71
N VAL A 319 0.05 5.30 -16.65
CA VAL A 319 -0.60 4.85 -15.40
C VAL A 319 0.02 3.53 -14.93
N CYS A 320 0.31 2.57 -15.81
CA CYS A 320 1.15 1.40 -15.50
C CYS A 320 2.51 1.80 -14.91
N GLY A 321 3.14 2.82 -15.49
CA GLY A 321 4.36 3.43 -14.94
C GLY A 321 4.16 3.94 -13.51
N LEU A 322 3.14 4.76 -13.24
CA LEU A 322 2.85 5.29 -11.91
C LEU A 322 2.51 4.19 -10.89
N ILE A 323 1.82 3.12 -11.30
CA ILE A 323 1.51 1.95 -10.46
C ILE A 323 2.81 1.28 -9.92
N THR A 324 3.97 1.47 -10.55
CA THR A 324 5.28 1.01 -10.00
C THR A 324 5.70 1.69 -8.68
N ILE A 325 5.06 2.80 -8.26
CA ILE A 325 5.36 3.48 -6.98
C ILE A 325 4.75 2.76 -5.76
N ILE A 326 3.81 1.83 -5.97
CA ILE A 326 3.06 1.14 -4.91
C ILE A 326 3.94 0.48 -3.83
N PRO A 327 5.08 -0.17 -4.13
CA PRO A 327 5.98 -0.71 -3.11
C PRO A 327 6.46 0.33 -2.09
N LEU A 328 6.70 1.57 -2.52
CA LEU A 328 7.12 2.65 -1.62
C LEU A 328 5.97 3.12 -0.71
N ILE A 329 4.78 3.31 -1.28
CA ILE A 329 3.63 3.85 -0.54
C ILE A 329 3.01 2.80 0.39
N VAL A 330 2.97 1.52 0.01
CA VAL A 330 2.19 0.47 0.70
C VAL A 330 3.02 -0.40 1.65
N SER A 331 4.32 -0.58 1.42
CA SER A 331 5.16 -1.44 2.28
C SER A 331 5.14 -0.96 3.75
N GLN A 332 5.31 0.35 3.98
CA GLN A 332 5.33 0.93 5.33
C GLN A 332 3.96 0.81 6.04
N PRO A 333 2.81 1.18 5.44
CA PRO A 333 1.49 0.91 6.03
C PRO A 333 1.23 -0.57 6.33
N VAL A 334 1.56 -1.51 5.44
CA VAL A 334 1.35 -2.95 5.72
C VAL A 334 2.23 -3.41 6.89
N SER A 335 3.48 -2.95 6.94
CA SER A 335 4.41 -3.24 8.05
C SER A 335 3.89 -2.67 9.37
N ASP A 336 3.49 -1.39 9.42
CA ASP A 336 2.92 -0.77 10.61
C ASP A 336 1.53 -1.34 10.99
N ILE A 337 0.70 -1.82 10.04
CA ILE A 337 -0.61 -2.44 10.35
C ILE A 337 -0.46 -3.83 10.99
N ARG A 338 0.52 -4.62 10.53
CA ARG A 338 0.70 -6.03 10.92
C ARG A 338 1.74 -6.22 12.03
N GLY A 339 2.76 -5.39 12.07
CA GLY A 339 3.82 -5.41 13.08
C GLY A 339 3.43 -4.76 14.41
N GLU A 340 4.40 -4.72 15.32
CA GLU A 340 4.19 -4.26 16.69
C GLU A 340 4.49 -2.75 16.86
N ILE A 341 5.30 -2.15 15.99
CA ILE A 341 5.69 -0.72 16.03
C ILE A 341 4.48 0.22 16.18
N ARG A 342 3.43 0.05 15.37
CA ARG A 342 2.23 0.90 15.45
C ARG A 342 1.41 0.63 16.72
N GLN A 343 1.35 -0.62 17.17
CA GLN A 343 0.63 -0.99 18.39
C GLN A 343 1.31 -0.38 19.62
N TYR A 344 2.64 -0.48 19.68
CA TYR A 344 3.47 0.12 20.72
C TYR A 344 3.33 1.64 20.75
N MET A 345 3.41 2.34 19.60
CA MET A 345 3.15 3.78 19.59
C MET A 345 1.72 4.14 20.08
N VAL A 346 0.70 3.32 19.78
CA VAL A 346 -0.67 3.52 20.28
C VAL A 346 -0.77 3.29 21.80
N GLN A 347 -0.04 2.33 22.35
CA GLN A 347 0.14 2.18 23.80
C GLN A 347 0.81 3.43 24.39
N CYS A 348 1.84 3.98 23.73
CA CYS A 348 2.44 5.29 24.02
C CYS A 348 1.56 6.49 23.57
N THR A 349 0.23 6.39 23.70
CA THR A 349 -0.80 7.42 23.46
C THR A 349 -1.09 7.85 22.02
N LEU A 350 -0.42 7.28 21.00
CA LEU A 350 -0.62 7.72 19.61
C LEU A 350 -2.08 7.56 19.16
N LYS A 351 -2.70 8.70 18.87
CA LYS A 351 -4.02 8.75 18.21
C LYS A 351 -3.87 8.40 16.73
N ILE A 352 -4.75 7.53 16.25
CA ILE A 352 -4.67 6.92 14.91
C ILE A 352 -4.94 7.95 13.79
N PHE A 353 -5.73 9.01 14.05
CA PHE A 353 -5.98 10.06 13.05
C PHE A 353 -4.71 10.86 12.66
N PRO A 354 -3.91 11.40 13.61
CA PRO A 354 -2.57 11.94 13.33
C PRO A 354 -1.68 11.02 12.48
N TYR A 355 -1.68 9.71 12.78
CA TYR A 355 -0.85 8.73 12.08
C TYR A 355 -1.20 8.64 10.59
N TRP A 356 -2.49 8.54 10.27
CA TRP A 356 -2.96 8.49 8.88
C TRP A 356 -2.77 9.83 8.16
N LEU A 357 -3.02 10.96 8.82
CA LEU A 357 -2.86 12.29 8.23
C LEU A 357 -1.39 12.64 7.93
N ALA A 358 -0.47 12.34 8.85
CA ALA A 358 0.96 12.57 8.64
C ALA A 358 1.56 11.63 7.59
N SER A 359 1.08 10.38 7.54
CA SER A 359 1.42 9.43 6.48
C SER A 359 0.96 9.93 5.11
N LEU A 360 -0.31 10.32 4.99
CA LEU A 360 -0.91 10.81 3.74
C LEU A 360 -0.18 12.05 3.20
N LEU A 361 0.23 12.98 4.08
CA LEU A 361 0.98 14.17 3.68
C LEU A 361 2.33 13.80 3.05
N ILE A 362 3.13 12.95 3.71
CA ILE A 362 4.44 12.53 3.21
C ILE A 362 4.30 11.72 1.92
N ASP A 363 3.37 10.76 1.87
CA ASP A 363 3.14 9.93 0.69
C ASP A 363 2.60 10.77 -0.49
N PHE A 364 1.82 11.84 -0.23
CA PHE A 364 1.40 12.81 -1.23
C PHE A 364 2.54 13.72 -1.74
N CYS A 365 3.45 14.15 -0.87
CA CYS A 365 4.65 14.88 -1.29
C CYS A 365 5.54 14.01 -2.20
N ILE A 366 5.69 12.72 -1.88
CA ILE A 366 6.40 11.75 -2.72
C ILE A 366 5.69 11.59 -4.07
N TRP A 367 4.36 11.39 -4.06
CA TRP A 367 3.55 11.30 -5.28
C TRP A 367 3.73 12.54 -6.18
N THR A 368 3.53 13.74 -5.63
CA THR A 368 3.65 15.02 -6.36
C THR A 368 5.03 15.20 -6.98
N GLY A 369 6.10 14.79 -6.28
CA GLY A 369 7.46 14.80 -6.80
C GLY A 369 7.61 13.86 -8.01
N VAL A 370 7.19 12.60 -7.87
CA VAL A 370 7.32 11.60 -8.95
C VAL A 370 6.44 11.95 -10.15
N THR A 371 5.18 12.35 -9.96
CA THR A 371 4.31 12.73 -11.09
C THR A 371 4.81 13.98 -11.81
N THR A 372 5.40 14.95 -11.10
CA THR A 372 5.98 16.13 -11.73
C THR A 372 7.25 15.79 -12.51
N ILE A 373 8.09 14.87 -12.02
CA ILE A 373 9.26 14.36 -12.77
C ILE A 373 8.80 13.61 -14.04
N VAL A 374 7.81 12.72 -13.93
CA VAL A 374 7.25 11.99 -15.07
C VAL A 374 6.66 12.97 -16.09
N TRP A 375 5.82 13.91 -15.66
CA TRP A 375 5.25 14.95 -16.53
C TRP A 375 6.33 15.79 -17.22
N ALA A 376 7.39 16.17 -16.51
CA ALA A 376 8.50 16.91 -17.09
C ALA A 376 9.25 16.10 -18.17
N LEU A 377 9.40 14.78 -17.99
CA LEU A 377 10.03 13.90 -18.98
C LEU A 377 9.17 13.69 -20.23
N PHE A 378 7.84 13.54 -20.09
CA PHE A 378 6.93 13.47 -21.24
C PHE A 378 6.97 14.77 -22.08
N ASN A 379 7.11 15.93 -21.43
CA ASN A 379 7.30 17.21 -22.12
C ASN A 379 8.70 17.37 -22.71
N ALA A 380 9.76 16.94 -22.02
CA ALA A 380 11.13 16.94 -22.55
C ALA A 380 11.30 16.00 -23.77
N GLY A 381 10.50 14.93 -23.85
CA GLY A 381 10.37 14.07 -25.03
C GLY A 381 9.60 14.68 -26.21
N MET A 382 9.22 15.97 -26.13
CA MET A 382 8.50 16.73 -27.16
C MET A 382 7.18 16.08 -27.62
N ILE A 383 6.47 15.42 -26.69
CA ILE A 383 5.18 14.80 -27.00
C ILE A 383 4.09 15.88 -27.08
N GLU A 384 3.64 16.17 -28.31
CA GLU A 384 2.62 17.17 -28.64
C GLU A 384 1.39 17.09 -27.71
N SER A 385 0.92 15.89 -27.39
CA SER A 385 -0.24 15.67 -26.49
C SER A 385 -0.09 16.31 -25.11
N PHE A 386 1.12 16.24 -24.52
CA PHE A 386 1.43 16.83 -23.21
C PHE A 386 1.82 18.30 -23.34
N HIS A 387 2.56 18.66 -24.39
CA HIS A 387 3.00 20.03 -24.64
C HIS A 387 1.81 20.98 -24.93
N ASP A 388 0.78 20.49 -25.62
CA ASP A 388 -0.48 21.22 -25.77
C ASP A 388 -1.25 21.31 -24.44
N ASN A 389 -1.30 20.23 -23.67
CA ASN A 389 -2.12 20.12 -22.46
C ASN A 389 -1.31 20.27 -21.15
N LEU A 390 -0.27 21.11 -21.14
CA LEU A 390 0.67 21.31 -20.00
C LEU A 390 -0.04 21.35 -18.63
N PHE A 391 -0.94 22.31 -18.43
CA PHE A 391 -1.65 22.48 -17.16
C PHE A 391 -2.69 21.38 -16.89
N ASN A 392 -3.50 21.02 -17.91
CA ASN A 392 -4.56 20.02 -17.79
C ASN A 392 -3.99 18.64 -17.37
N SER A 393 -2.88 18.23 -18.00
CA SER A 393 -2.20 16.96 -17.71
C SER A 393 -1.52 16.96 -16.33
N TRP A 394 -0.79 18.04 -15.98
CA TRP A 394 -0.16 18.16 -14.66
C TRP A 394 -1.18 18.15 -13.52
N TYR A 395 -2.29 18.88 -13.67
CA TYR A 395 -3.39 18.93 -12.71
C TYR A 395 -3.96 17.51 -12.45
N LEU A 396 -4.31 16.77 -13.50
CA LEU A 396 -4.87 15.42 -13.37
C LEU A 396 -3.91 14.47 -12.63
N LEU A 397 -2.62 14.51 -12.99
CA LEU A 397 -1.60 13.64 -12.40
C LEU A 397 -1.37 13.93 -10.90
N VAL A 398 -1.25 15.20 -10.52
CA VAL A 398 -0.97 15.58 -9.12
C VAL A 398 -2.19 15.37 -8.23
N PHE A 399 -3.37 15.87 -8.62
CA PHE A 399 -4.54 15.87 -7.74
C PHE A 399 -5.22 14.49 -7.58
N GLN A 400 -4.86 13.49 -8.39
CA GLN A 400 -5.30 12.10 -8.15
C GLN A 400 -4.60 11.45 -6.95
N GLY A 401 -3.43 11.95 -6.55
CA GLY A 401 -2.59 11.35 -5.50
C GLY A 401 -3.33 11.04 -4.19
N PRO A 402 -4.02 12.00 -3.55
CA PRO A 402 -4.71 11.78 -2.28
C PRO A 402 -5.80 10.70 -2.35
N SER A 403 -6.58 10.66 -3.44
CA SER A 403 -7.59 9.62 -3.68
C SER A 403 -6.92 8.24 -3.82
N PHE A 404 -5.91 8.14 -4.70
CA PHE A 404 -5.21 6.88 -4.95
C PHE A 404 -4.45 6.34 -3.71
N ILE A 405 -3.83 7.21 -2.92
CA ILE A 405 -3.14 6.82 -1.68
C ILE A 405 -4.14 6.30 -0.64
N LEU A 406 -5.30 6.95 -0.46
CA LEU A 406 -6.34 6.48 0.48
C LEU A 406 -6.97 5.14 0.02
N PHE A 407 -7.17 4.96 -1.29
CA PHE A 407 -7.55 3.67 -1.88
C PHE A 407 -6.52 2.57 -1.58
N LEU A 408 -5.22 2.84 -1.78
CA LEU A 408 -4.14 1.91 -1.46
C LEU A 408 -4.04 1.61 0.05
N TYR A 409 -4.28 2.59 0.93
CA TYR A 409 -4.37 2.38 2.37
C TYR A 409 -5.53 1.44 2.73
N CYS A 410 -6.70 1.60 2.12
CA CYS A 410 -7.82 0.66 2.31
C CYS A 410 -7.45 -0.76 1.85
N PHE A 411 -6.81 -0.89 0.67
CA PHE A 411 -6.35 -2.18 0.15
C PHE A 411 -5.29 -2.86 1.02
N SER A 412 -4.44 -2.08 1.73
CA SER A 412 -3.36 -2.62 2.57
C SER A 412 -3.85 -3.59 3.66
N PHE A 413 -5.08 -3.44 4.15
CA PHE A 413 -5.68 -4.30 5.18
C PHE A 413 -5.99 -5.73 4.71
N LEU A 414 -6.09 -5.98 3.39
CA LEU A 414 -6.37 -7.32 2.86
C LEU A 414 -5.17 -8.26 2.93
N PHE A 415 -3.94 -7.74 3.08
CA PHE A 415 -2.71 -8.51 2.94
C PHE A 415 -1.97 -8.72 4.27
N SER A 416 -1.31 -9.87 4.42
CA SER A 416 -0.65 -10.28 5.68
C SER A 416 0.87 -10.03 5.72
N HIS A 417 1.56 -10.01 4.57
CA HIS A 417 3.03 -9.94 4.51
C HIS A 417 3.51 -8.68 3.78
N PRO A 418 4.36 -7.81 4.40
CA PRO A 418 4.75 -6.52 3.83
C PRO A 418 5.60 -6.63 2.55
N THR A 419 6.35 -7.71 2.36
CA THR A 419 7.19 -7.94 1.16
C THR A 419 6.45 -8.59 0.00
N ALA A 420 5.27 -9.16 0.23
CA ALA A 420 4.42 -9.77 -0.80
C ALA A 420 3.30 -8.83 -1.25
N ALA A 421 2.65 -8.14 -0.30
CA ALA A 421 1.49 -7.30 -0.54
C ALA A 421 1.66 -6.29 -1.69
N PRO A 422 2.74 -5.49 -1.78
CA PRO A 422 2.80 -4.46 -2.81
C PRO A 422 3.00 -5.03 -4.22
N ARG A 423 3.64 -6.21 -4.35
CA ARG A 423 3.77 -6.93 -5.62
C ARG A 423 2.43 -7.53 -6.07
N GLN A 424 1.64 -8.05 -5.13
CA GLN A 424 0.30 -8.56 -5.41
C GLN A 424 -0.68 -7.44 -5.78
N ILE A 425 -0.62 -6.30 -5.08
CA ILE A 425 -1.41 -5.09 -5.40
C ILE A 425 -1.02 -4.53 -6.77
N PHE A 426 0.29 -4.42 -7.07
CA PHE A 426 0.78 -4.01 -8.40
C PHE A 426 0.16 -4.86 -9.52
N LEU A 427 0.25 -6.20 -9.43
CA LEU A 427 -0.29 -7.11 -10.45
C LEU A 427 -1.81 -7.02 -10.57
N LEU A 428 -2.52 -6.92 -9.45
CA LEU A 428 -3.99 -6.84 -9.42
C LEU A 428 -4.52 -5.54 -10.04
N LEU A 429 -3.89 -4.40 -9.76
CA LEU A 429 -4.31 -3.11 -10.34
C LEU A 429 -3.89 -3.01 -11.82
N ALA A 430 -2.72 -3.52 -12.21
CA ALA A 430 -2.33 -3.62 -13.62
C ALA A 430 -3.31 -4.49 -14.43
N LEU A 431 -3.80 -5.60 -13.85
CA LEU A 431 -4.82 -6.45 -14.46
C LEU A 431 -6.17 -5.73 -14.61
N PHE A 432 -6.64 -5.02 -13.57
CA PHE A 432 -7.89 -4.27 -13.64
C PHE A 432 -7.83 -3.10 -14.64
N LEU A 433 -6.70 -2.39 -14.72
CA LEU A 433 -6.46 -1.37 -15.73
C LEU A 433 -6.51 -1.96 -17.15
N LEU A 434 -5.82 -3.08 -17.39
CA LEU A 434 -5.82 -3.76 -18.69
C LEU A 434 -7.24 -4.23 -19.09
N ILE A 435 -8.03 -4.73 -18.14
CA ILE A 435 -9.43 -5.10 -18.39
C ILE A 435 -10.27 -3.86 -18.76
N ALA A 436 -10.13 -2.75 -18.04
CA ALA A 436 -10.86 -1.52 -18.33
C ALA A 436 -10.50 -0.93 -19.71
N VAL A 437 -9.22 -0.94 -20.10
CA VAL A 437 -8.77 -0.51 -21.43
C VAL A 437 -9.33 -1.41 -22.53
N ILE A 438 -9.34 -2.74 -22.34
CA ILE A 438 -9.95 -3.66 -23.31
C ILE A 438 -11.46 -3.41 -23.47
N ILE A 439 -12.20 -3.24 -22.37
CA ILE A 439 -13.64 -2.91 -22.43
C ILE A 439 -13.85 -1.58 -23.15
N SER A 440 -13.04 -0.56 -22.85
CA SER A 440 -13.13 0.76 -23.51
C SER A 440 -12.84 0.69 -25.00
N MET A 441 -11.91 -0.16 -25.44
CA MET A 441 -11.61 -0.39 -26.85
C MET A 441 -12.74 -1.13 -27.59
N ILE A 442 -13.48 -2.01 -26.91
CA ILE A 442 -14.61 -2.75 -27.49
C ILE A 442 -15.88 -1.88 -27.54
N LEU A 443 -16.12 -1.03 -26.52
CA LEU A 443 -17.30 -0.17 -26.42
C LEU A 443 -17.13 1.21 -27.09
N MET A 444 -16.11 1.37 -27.94
CA MET A 444 -15.69 2.65 -28.54
C MET A 444 -16.80 3.37 -29.34
N ASP A 445 -17.77 2.64 -29.88
CA ASP A 445 -18.93 3.21 -30.60
C ASP A 445 -20.16 3.47 -29.70
N LEU A 446 -20.17 2.94 -28.46
CA LEU A 446 -21.32 2.97 -27.54
C LEU A 446 -21.15 3.94 -26.37
N ASN A 447 -19.91 4.20 -25.92
CA ASN A 447 -19.51 5.16 -24.88
C ASN A 447 -20.55 5.44 -23.76
N PRO A 448 -20.97 4.43 -22.98
CA PRO A 448 -22.05 4.61 -22.01
C PRO A 448 -21.61 5.41 -20.77
N VAL A 449 -22.22 6.59 -20.57
CA VAL A 449 -21.98 7.51 -19.42
C VAL A 449 -22.11 6.83 -18.03
N TRP A 450 -22.86 5.72 -17.92
CA TRP A 450 -22.94 4.97 -16.65
C TRP A 450 -21.65 4.20 -16.33
N LEU A 451 -20.88 3.78 -17.34
CA LEU A 451 -19.60 3.10 -17.17
C LEU A 451 -18.53 4.07 -16.67
N ASP A 452 -18.52 5.31 -17.18
CA ASP A 452 -17.64 6.38 -16.67
C ASP A 452 -17.80 6.59 -15.16
N ARG A 453 -19.04 6.54 -14.67
CA ARG A 453 -19.34 6.65 -13.23
C ARG A 453 -18.78 5.49 -12.41
N ILE A 454 -18.77 4.27 -12.96
CA ILE A 454 -18.17 3.10 -12.29
C ILE A 454 -16.64 3.18 -12.30
N TYR A 455 -16.04 3.53 -13.44
CA TYR A 455 -14.58 3.71 -13.55
C TYR A 455 -14.08 4.89 -12.69
N SER A 456 -14.90 5.93 -12.50
CA SER A 456 -14.55 7.08 -11.66
C SER A 456 -14.39 6.74 -10.18
N LEU A 457 -14.96 5.63 -9.69
CA LEU A 457 -14.75 5.13 -8.32
C LEU A 457 -13.41 4.40 -8.12
N ILE A 458 -12.65 4.11 -9.18
CA ILE A 458 -11.39 3.37 -9.09
C ILE A 458 -10.25 4.32 -9.51
N PRO A 459 -9.48 4.90 -8.57
CA PRO A 459 -8.74 6.13 -8.84
C PRO A 459 -7.69 6.04 -9.96
N HIS A 460 -7.09 4.87 -10.18
CA HIS A 460 -6.12 4.68 -11.26
C HIS A 460 -6.78 4.51 -12.64
N ILE A 461 -8.00 3.95 -12.71
CA ILE A 461 -8.77 3.81 -13.96
C ILE A 461 -9.40 5.16 -14.31
N GLY A 462 -9.94 5.89 -13.33
CA GLY A 462 -10.44 7.25 -13.56
C GLY A 462 -9.37 8.23 -14.05
N LEU A 463 -8.10 8.04 -13.64
CA LEU A 463 -6.97 8.80 -14.15
C LEU A 463 -6.64 8.47 -15.61
N ASP A 464 -6.62 7.18 -15.96
CA ASP A 464 -6.38 6.70 -17.32
C ASP A 464 -7.40 7.26 -18.32
N GLN A 465 -8.68 7.15 -18.00
CA GLN A 465 -9.78 7.64 -18.82
C GLN A 465 -9.78 9.18 -18.94
N ALA A 466 -9.57 9.90 -17.84
CA ALA A 466 -9.47 11.36 -17.87
C ALA A 466 -8.28 11.85 -18.71
N LEU A 467 -7.11 11.19 -18.60
CA LEU A 467 -5.95 11.48 -19.44
C LEU A 467 -6.21 11.13 -20.90
N SER A 468 -6.88 10.02 -21.22
CA SER A 468 -7.24 9.63 -22.59
C SER A 468 -8.09 10.69 -23.29
N ILE A 469 -9.11 11.23 -22.61
CA ILE A 469 -9.99 12.26 -23.18
C ILE A 469 -9.28 13.62 -23.32
N VAL A 470 -8.34 13.96 -22.41
CA VAL A 470 -7.56 15.21 -22.50
C VAL A 470 -6.46 15.12 -23.56
N LEU A 471 -5.70 14.03 -23.60
CA LEU A 471 -4.54 13.88 -24.50
C LEU A 471 -4.94 13.58 -25.96
N SER A 472 -6.17 13.11 -26.21
CA SER A 472 -6.74 13.02 -27.57
C SER A 472 -7.24 14.36 -28.12
N ARG A 473 -7.29 15.42 -27.31
CA ARG A 473 -7.74 16.78 -27.67
C ARG A 473 -6.55 17.75 -27.77
N MET A 474 -5.97 17.80 -28.96
CA MET A 474 -4.75 18.56 -29.31
C MET A 474 -5.02 19.60 -30.42
N GLY A 475 -4.07 20.51 -30.64
CA GLY A 475 -4.09 21.53 -31.67
C GLY A 475 -5.37 22.35 -31.66
N SER A 476 -6.03 22.47 -32.82
CA SER A 476 -7.31 23.17 -32.97
C SER A 476 -8.50 22.54 -32.20
N ARG A 477 -8.31 21.40 -31.52
CA ARG A 477 -9.30 20.75 -30.63
C ARG A 477 -8.92 20.84 -29.14
N LYS A 478 -7.87 21.58 -28.79
CA LYS A 478 -7.41 21.81 -27.42
C LYS A 478 -8.45 22.60 -26.63
N GLU A 479 -8.81 22.09 -25.46
CA GLU A 479 -9.84 22.65 -24.59
C GLU A 479 -9.29 23.11 -23.23
N SER A 480 -9.98 24.07 -22.62
CA SER A 480 -9.63 24.58 -21.28
C SER A 480 -10.10 23.63 -20.17
N LEU A 481 -9.47 23.67 -18.99
CA LEU A 481 -9.93 22.89 -17.82
C LEU A 481 -11.44 23.09 -17.53
N GLY A 482 -11.95 24.32 -17.71
CA GLY A 482 -13.35 24.66 -17.50
C GLY A 482 -14.35 24.05 -18.51
N PHE A 483 -13.87 23.54 -19.64
CA PHE A 483 -14.66 22.69 -20.55
C PHE A 483 -14.82 21.29 -19.96
N TYR A 484 -13.74 20.66 -19.50
CA TYR A 484 -13.74 19.30 -18.97
C TYR A 484 -14.58 19.13 -17.71
N TRP A 485 -14.72 20.19 -16.89
CA TRP A 485 -15.66 20.26 -15.76
C TRP A 485 -17.15 20.25 -16.16
N LYS A 486 -17.48 20.46 -17.44
CA LYS A 486 -18.86 20.47 -17.97
C LYS A 486 -19.14 19.34 -18.97
N TYR A 487 -18.10 18.74 -19.54
CA TYR A 487 -18.21 17.68 -20.53
C TYR A 487 -18.58 16.36 -19.86
N GLU A 488 -19.67 15.73 -20.33
CA GLU A 488 -20.38 14.67 -19.60
C GLU A 488 -19.52 13.44 -19.29
N HIS A 489 -18.56 13.10 -20.15
CA HIS A 489 -17.64 11.97 -19.94
C HIS A 489 -16.43 12.29 -19.06
N THR A 490 -16.04 13.57 -18.85
CA THR A 490 -14.91 13.93 -17.96
C THR A 490 -15.34 14.46 -16.60
N MET A 491 -16.56 15.00 -16.49
CA MET A 491 -17.12 15.48 -15.24
C MET A 491 -17.14 14.40 -14.12
N PRO A 492 -17.49 13.11 -14.36
CA PRO A 492 -17.47 12.08 -13.31
C PRO A 492 -16.08 11.90 -12.68
N TYR A 493 -15.04 11.81 -13.50
CA TYR A 493 -13.66 11.63 -13.04
C TYR A 493 -13.17 12.85 -12.23
N LEU A 494 -13.46 14.07 -12.67
CA LEU A 494 -13.07 15.30 -11.96
C LEU A 494 -13.81 15.50 -10.63
N ILE A 495 -15.07 15.03 -10.53
CA ILE A 495 -15.83 15.07 -9.27
C ILE A 495 -15.33 13.98 -8.32
N MET A 496 -15.17 12.74 -8.78
CA MET A 496 -14.70 11.65 -7.91
C MET A 496 -13.24 11.81 -7.47
N GLN A 497 -12.37 12.47 -8.24
CA GLN A 497 -11.03 12.87 -7.79
C GLN A 497 -11.03 13.53 -6.38
N TRP A 498 -12.08 14.29 -6.06
CA TRP A 498 -12.30 14.87 -4.72
C TRP A 498 -13.28 14.05 -3.86
N GLY A 499 -14.31 13.45 -4.46
CA GLY A 499 -15.29 12.60 -3.76
C GLY A 499 -14.68 11.35 -3.12
N ASP A 500 -13.78 10.67 -3.82
CA ASP A 500 -13.03 9.50 -3.37
C ASP A 500 -12.22 9.76 -2.11
N ILE A 501 -11.69 10.98 -1.94
CA ILE A 501 -10.95 11.37 -0.73
C ILE A 501 -11.86 11.25 0.50
N VAL A 502 -13.14 11.61 0.35
CA VAL A 502 -14.16 11.45 1.39
C VAL A 502 -14.60 9.99 1.51
N ILE A 503 -14.86 9.30 0.39
CA ILE A 503 -15.32 7.90 0.38
C ILE A 503 -14.28 6.98 1.03
N TYR A 504 -13.02 7.03 0.58
CA TYR A 504 -11.93 6.22 1.14
C TYR A 504 -11.47 6.71 2.51
N GLY A 505 -11.57 8.01 2.82
CA GLY A 505 -11.35 8.52 4.17
C GLY A 505 -12.36 7.96 5.19
N VAL A 506 -13.64 7.91 4.81
CA VAL A 506 -14.71 7.31 5.62
C VAL A 506 -14.58 5.79 5.67
N LEU A 507 -14.26 5.12 4.57
CA LEU A 507 -14.04 3.67 4.53
C LEU A 507 -12.87 3.26 5.43
N LEU A 508 -11.75 3.98 5.37
CA LEU A 508 -10.58 3.77 6.23
C LEU A 508 -10.93 3.95 7.71
N TYR A 509 -11.72 4.96 8.06
CA TYR A 509 -12.24 5.16 9.42
C TYR A 509 -13.15 4.00 9.87
N ILE A 510 -14.05 3.53 8.99
CA ILE A 510 -14.94 2.39 9.27
C ILE A 510 -14.15 1.09 9.47
N ILE A 511 -13.15 0.82 8.63
CA ILE A 511 -12.26 -0.34 8.76
C ILE A 511 -11.54 -0.31 10.10
N GLU A 512 -10.91 0.82 10.44
CA GLU A 512 -10.11 0.96 11.66
C GLU A 512 -10.98 0.90 12.94
N ALA A 513 -12.15 1.56 12.94
CA ALA A 513 -13.07 1.52 14.07
C ALA A 513 -13.68 0.12 14.30
N ASN A 514 -13.99 -0.61 13.22
CA ASN A 514 -14.56 -1.95 13.30
C ASN A 514 -13.51 -3.04 13.58
N ARG A 515 -12.22 -2.83 13.24
CA ARG A 515 -11.13 -3.80 13.43
C ARG A 515 -11.14 -4.44 14.82
N ASN A 516 -11.10 -3.61 15.86
CA ASN A 516 -11.03 -4.07 17.25
C ASN A 516 -12.35 -4.72 17.69
N GLN A 517 -13.50 -4.22 17.22
CA GLN A 517 -14.81 -4.82 17.49
C GLN A 517 -14.98 -6.19 16.82
N LEU A 518 -14.49 -6.36 15.59
CA LEU A 518 -14.54 -7.62 14.84
C LEU A 518 -13.67 -8.67 15.52
N GLN A 519 -12.45 -8.30 15.93
CA GLN A 519 -11.57 -9.19 16.71
C GLN A 519 -12.19 -9.58 18.07
N ARG A 520 -12.82 -8.64 18.80
CA ARG A 520 -13.59 -8.93 20.03
C ARG A 520 -14.77 -9.87 19.77
N LYS A 521 -15.59 -9.58 18.75
CA LYS A 521 -16.79 -10.38 18.41
C LYS A 521 -16.42 -11.79 17.93
N ALA A 522 -15.33 -11.95 17.18
CA ALA A 522 -14.78 -13.26 16.82
C ALA A 522 -14.29 -14.02 18.07
N ALA A 523 -13.44 -13.40 18.89
CA ALA A 523 -12.88 -14.03 20.09
C ALA A 523 -13.92 -14.47 21.13
N LYS A 524 -15.04 -13.74 21.24
CA LYS A 524 -16.18 -14.10 22.11
C LYS A 524 -17.06 -15.20 21.51
N ARG A 525 -17.32 -15.17 20.19
CA ARG A 525 -18.05 -16.25 19.50
C ARG A 525 -17.31 -17.58 19.61
N SER A 526 -16.05 -17.62 19.15
CA SER A 526 -15.23 -18.82 19.18
C SER A 526 -14.97 -19.36 20.59
N PHE A 527 -15.21 -18.58 21.66
CA PHE A 527 -15.09 -19.07 23.02
C PHE A 527 -16.39 -19.71 23.55
N GLY A 528 -17.55 -19.19 23.16
CA GLY A 528 -18.85 -19.75 23.56
C GLY A 528 -18.99 -21.24 23.22
N ASP A 529 -18.49 -21.63 22.05
CA ASP A 529 -18.51 -23.01 21.57
C ASP A 529 -17.66 -23.99 22.42
N TYR A 530 -16.70 -23.48 23.21
CA TYR A 530 -15.74 -24.30 23.99
C TYR A 530 -15.79 -24.08 25.51
N GLN A 531 -16.77 -23.35 26.06
CA GLN A 531 -16.87 -23.11 27.53
C GLN A 531 -16.78 -24.39 28.37
N ASN A 532 -17.40 -25.48 27.93
CA ASN A 532 -17.37 -26.77 28.62
C ASN A 532 -16.00 -27.47 28.58
N PHE A 533 -15.15 -27.14 27.59
CA PHE A 533 -13.78 -27.63 27.48
C PHE A 533 -12.83 -26.87 28.41
N PHE A 534 -12.96 -25.54 28.52
CA PHE A 534 -12.21 -24.72 29.49
C PHE A 534 -12.47 -25.17 30.93
N LYS A 535 -13.74 -25.37 31.31
CA LYS A 535 -14.11 -25.87 32.65
C LYS A 535 -13.52 -27.25 32.94
N LYS A 536 -13.54 -28.17 31.96
CA LYS A 536 -12.89 -29.49 32.08
C LYS A 536 -11.36 -29.41 32.20
N GLN A 537 -10.71 -28.38 31.66
CA GLN A 537 -9.28 -28.16 31.87
C GLN A 537 -8.96 -27.51 33.22
N LYS A 538 -9.70 -26.48 33.68
CA LYS A 538 -9.44 -25.88 35.01
C LYS A 538 -9.65 -26.93 36.13
N ALA A 539 -10.64 -27.83 35.97
CA ALA A 539 -10.86 -28.95 36.89
C ALA A 539 -9.74 -30.02 36.90
N ARG A 540 -8.88 -30.09 35.87
CA ARG A 540 -7.74 -31.02 35.80
C ARG A 540 -6.43 -30.43 36.32
N ASN A 541 -6.32 -29.11 36.37
CA ASN A 541 -5.12 -28.41 36.83
C ASN A 541 -5.30 -28.04 38.32
N PRO A 542 -4.67 -28.74 39.28
CA PRO A 542 -4.82 -28.41 40.70
C PRO A 542 -4.28 -27.00 41.00
N GLN A 543 -5.03 -26.23 41.79
CA GLN A 543 -4.66 -24.88 42.24
C GLN A 543 -4.43 -24.86 43.75
N SER A 544 -3.45 -24.09 44.21
CA SER A 544 -3.14 -23.96 45.64
C SER A 544 -4.23 -23.21 46.42
N SER A 545 -4.21 -23.37 47.74
CA SER A 545 -4.99 -22.59 48.71
C SER A 545 -4.78 -21.08 48.56
N GLU A 546 -3.55 -20.65 48.25
CA GLU A 546 -3.20 -19.23 48.11
C GLU A 546 -3.73 -18.65 46.81
N THR A 547 -3.72 -19.43 45.72
CA THR A 547 -4.38 -19.02 44.48
C THR A 547 -5.88 -18.83 44.71
N LYS A 548 -6.57 -19.76 45.36
CA LYS A 548 -8.00 -19.61 45.67
C LYS A 548 -8.28 -18.37 46.53
N ALA A 549 -7.48 -18.14 47.57
CA ALA A 549 -7.59 -16.93 48.39
C ALA A 549 -7.33 -15.63 47.61
N MET A 550 -6.47 -15.65 46.59
CA MET A 550 -6.24 -14.53 45.67
C MET A 550 -7.41 -14.35 44.68
N GLU A 551 -7.99 -15.43 44.13
CA GLU A 551 -9.22 -15.35 43.33
C GLU A 551 -10.35 -14.72 44.18
N ASP A 552 -10.52 -15.15 45.44
CA ASP A 552 -11.49 -14.60 46.40
C ASP A 552 -11.20 -13.12 46.79
N GLU A 553 -9.94 -12.73 47.06
CA GLU A 553 -9.57 -11.32 47.37
C GLU A 553 -9.90 -10.41 46.18
N VAL A 554 -9.58 -10.85 44.95
CA VAL A 554 -9.89 -10.15 43.71
C VAL A 554 -11.40 -9.97 43.53
N HIS A 555 -12.19 -11.04 43.67
CA HIS A 555 -13.65 -10.93 43.57
C HIS A 555 -14.26 -10.06 44.68
N ALA A 556 -13.75 -10.15 45.92
CA ALA A 556 -14.20 -9.32 47.03
C ALA A 556 -13.88 -7.83 46.82
N SER A 557 -12.72 -7.50 46.24
CA SER A 557 -12.31 -6.11 45.95
C SER A 557 -13.25 -5.39 44.98
N LYS A 558 -13.94 -6.13 44.09
CA LYS A 558 -14.89 -5.58 43.11
C LYS A 558 -16.03 -4.80 43.77
N ASN A 559 -16.55 -5.33 44.88
CA ASN A 559 -17.63 -4.74 45.66
C ASN A 559 -17.17 -3.63 46.62
N ARG A 560 -15.85 -3.44 46.80
CA ARG A 560 -15.25 -2.40 47.67
C ARG A 560 -14.86 -1.11 46.92
N SER A 561 -15.20 -1.02 45.64
CA SER A 561 -14.88 0.08 44.72
C SER A 561 -15.45 1.46 45.10
N ASN A 562 -16.23 1.57 46.18
CA ASN A 562 -16.56 2.84 46.85
C ASN A 562 -15.47 3.31 47.85
N GLY A 563 -14.19 3.06 47.56
CA GLY A 563 -13.07 3.84 48.07
C GLY A 563 -12.22 3.28 49.21
N GLN A 564 -12.49 2.08 49.74
CA GLN A 564 -11.63 1.44 50.76
C GLN A 564 -11.57 -0.08 50.61
N GLY A 565 -10.52 -0.59 49.95
CA GLY A 565 -10.20 -2.02 49.95
C GLY A 565 -9.43 -2.52 48.73
N ALA A 566 -8.10 -2.64 48.88
CA ALA A 566 -7.10 -3.12 47.92
C ALA A 566 -6.84 -2.21 46.71
N ASP A 567 -5.77 -1.39 46.82
CA ASP A 567 -5.17 -0.66 45.69
C ASP A 567 -4.41 -1.63 44.78
N TYR A 568 -5.12 -2.22 43.83
CA TYR A 568 -4.54 -2.99 42.74
C TYR A 568 -4.25 -2.09 41.53
N ALA A 569 -2.97 -1.95 41.18
CA ALA A 569 -2.53 -1.34 39.93
C ALA A 569 -2.98 -2.14 38.70
N VAL A 570 -3.06 -3.48 38.82
CA VAL A 570 -3.70 -4.36 37.83
C VAL A 570 -4.63 -5.34 38.55
N ARG A 571 -5.90 -5.39 38.12
CA ARG A 571 -6.87 -6.41 38.53
C ARG A 571 -7.30 -7.22 37.31
N ILE A 572 -7.11 -8.52 37.37
CA ILE A 572 -7.45 -9.51 36.34
C ILE A 572 -8.55 -10.38 36.94
N GLU A 573 -9.69 -10.52 36.27
CA GLU A 573 -10.85 -11.26 36.79
C GLU A 573 -11.41 -12.24 35.74
N ASN A 574 -11.35 -13.54 36.03
CA ASN A 574 -11.86 -14.67 35.25
C ASN A 574 -11.45 -14.63 33.77
N VAL A 575 -10.21 -14.19 33.51
CA VAL A 575 -9.74 -13.92 32.16
C VAL A 575 -9.39 -15.23 31.45
N SER A 576 -10.03 -15.44 30.29
CA SER A 576 -9.81 -16.60 29.42
C SER A 576 -9.47 -16.17 27.99
N ARG A 577 -8.67 -16.99 27.31
CA ARG A 577 -8.25 -16.77 25.91
C ARG A 577 -8.05 -18.09 25.17
N LEU A 578 -8.85 -18.27 24.10
CA LEU A 578 -8.72 -19.37 23.15
C LEU A 578 -7.86 -18.97 21.93
N PHE A 579 -7.10 -19.95 21.43
CA PHE A 579 -6.59 -20.02 20.06
C PHE A 579 -6.94 -21.37 19.43
N ILE A 580 -6.86 -21.47 18.11
CA ILE A 580 -7.08 -22.71 17.36
C ILE A 580 -5.80 -23.02 16.59
N ASN A 581 -5.32 -24.26 16.69
CA ASN A 581 -4.09 -24.71 16.03
C ASN A 581 -4.30 -24.96 14.53
N ALA A 582 -3.22 -25.16 13.76
CA ALA A 582 -3.28 -25.54 12.35
C ALA A 582 -4.03 -26.88 12.11
N ALA A 583 -4.07 -27.75 13.12
CA ALA A 583 -4.85 -28.99 13.13
C ALA A 583 -6.36 -28.79 13.42
N GLY A 584 -6.82 -27.56 13.69
CA GLY A 584 -8.21 -27.25 14.09
C GLY A 584 -8.49 -27.42 15.59
N GLU A 585 -7.50 -27.81 16.39
CA GLU A 585 -7.66 -28.10 17.82
C GLU A 585 -7.68 -26.84 18.70
N PRO A 586 -8.53 -26.79 19.75
CA PRO A 586 -8.62 -25.67 20.68
C PRO A 586 -7.48 -25.66 21.71
N ILE A 587 -6.69 -24.58 21.75
CA ILE A 587 -5.62 -24.35 22.74
C ILE A 587 -6.04 -23.22 23.70
N PRO A 588 -6.30 -23.52 24.99
CA PRO A 588 -6.64 -22.53 26.00
C PRO A 588 -5.35 -21.89 26.56
N ALA A 589 -4.86 -20.84 25.91
CA ALA A 589 -3.60 -20.20 26.28
C ALA A 589 -3.66 -19.40 27.60
N VAL A 590 -4.87 -19.02 28.03
CA VAL A 590 -5.18 -18.52 29.39
C VAL A 590 -6.58 -19.05 29.74
N ASN A 591 -6.77 -19.58 30.94
CA ASN A 591 -7.98 -20.30 31.35
C ASN A 591 -8.44 -19.83 32.73
N ASP A 592 -9.48 -18.99 32.77
CA ASP A 592 -10.16 -18.51 33.97
C ASP A 592 -9.20 -18.06 35.09
N VAL A 593 -8.34 -17.10 34.75
CA VAL A 593 -7.33 -16.51 35.65
C VAL A 593 -7.88 -15.27 36.35
N SER A 594 -7.85 -15.28 37.68
CA SER A 594 -8.06 -14.09 38.53
C SER A 594 -6.78 -13.78 39.32
N LEU A 595 -6.34 -12.51 39.32
CA LEU A 595 -5.06 -12.08 39.90
C LEU A 595 -5.05 -10.56 40.19
N GLY A 596 -4.44 -10.14 41.30
CA GLY A 596 -4.26 -8.74 41.67
C GLY A 596 -2.80 -8.34 41.92
N VAL A 597 -2.33 -7.29 41.24
CA VAL A 597 -1.00 -6.68 41.42
C VAL A 597 -1.16 -5.37 42.20
N LYS A 598 -0.52 -5.24 43.37
CA LYS A 598 -0.68 -4.09 44.28
C LYS A 598 0.15 -2.89 43.81
N GLU A 599 -0.37 -1.66 43.97
CA GLU A 599 0.37 -0.45 43.60
C GLU A 599 1.68 -0.33 44.41
N GLY A 600 2.76 0.12 43.74
CA GLY A 600 4.11 0.22 44.30
C GLY A 600 4.89 -1.09 44.43
N SER A 601 4.27 -2.26 44.18
CA SER A 601 4.94 -3.57 44.30
C SER A 601 5.68 -4.00 43.03
N LEU A 602 6.67 -4.89 43.19
CA LEU A 602 7.31 -5.63 42.09
C LEU A 602 6.78 -7.07 42.07
N PHE A 603 6.01 -7.37 41.04
CA PHE A 603 5.28 -8.63 40.91
C PHE A 603 5.90 -9.54 39.84
N GLY A 604 6.36 -10.72 40.24
CA GLY A 604 6.92 -11.74 39.34
C GLY A 604 5.83 -12.64 38.77
N PHE A 605 5.80 -12.82 37.46
CA PHE A 605 4.88 -13.75 36.79
C PHE A 605 5.67 -14.82 36.03
N LEU A 606 5.86 -15.94 36.71
CA LEU A 606 6.71 -17.06 36.30
C LEU A 606 5.85 -18.14 35.62
N GLY A 607 6.49 -18.98 34.82
CA GLY A 607 5.79 -20.05 34.09
C GLY A 607 6.63 -20.56 32.93
N ALA A 608 6.41 -21.83 32.58
CA ALA A 608 7.12 -22.50 31.49
C ALA A 608 6.86 -21.82 30.13
N ASN A 609 7.68 -22.15 29.13
CA ASN A 609 7.40 -21.73 27.77
C ASN A 609 6.08 -22.34 27.28
N GLY A 610 5.21 -21.50 26.72
CA GLY A 610 3.82 -21.88 26.38
C GLY A 610 2.80 -21.78 27.53
N ALA A 611 3.20 -21.49 28.77
CA ALA A 611 2.28 -21.48 29.92
C ALA A 611 1.18 -20.39 29.87
N GLY A 612 1.40 -19.30 29.11
CA GLY A 612 0.42 -18.22 28.89
C GLY A 612 0.96 -16.79 29.06
N LYS A 613 2.17 -16.60 29.63
CA LYS A 613 2.78 -15.31 30.03
C LYS A 613 2.53 -14.13 29.06
N THR A 614 3.14 -14.16 27.87
CA THR A 614 3.02 -13.09 26.86
C THR A 614 1.60 -12.91 26.32
N THR A 615 0.75 -13.95 26.37
CA THR A 615 -0.67 -13.84 26.02
C THR A 615 -1.42 -12.99 27.05
N LEU A 616 -1.15 -13.19 28.34
CA LEU A 616 -1.75 -12.39 29.41
C LEU A 616 -1.29 -10.92 29.35
N ILE A 617 0.01 -10.67 29.15
CA ILE A 617 0.56 -9.31 28.94
C ILE A 617 -0.11 -8.61 27.75
N ARG A 618 -0.28 -9.32 26.62
CA ARG A 618 -0.98 -8.79 25.44
C ARG A 618 -2.45 -8.48 25.69
N MET A 619 -3.09 -9.09 26.70
CA MET A 619 -4.44 -8.73 27.15
C MET A 619 -4.44 -7.53 28.12
N ILE A 620 -3.49 -7.47 29.06
CA ILE A 620 -3.35 -6.32 29.99
C ILE A 620 -3.09 -5.02 29.19
N THR A 621 -2.22 -5.08 28.18
CA THR A 621 -1.94 -3.96 27.25
C THR A 621 -3.05 -3.68 26.21
N GLY A 622 -4.13 -4.47 26.19
CA GLY A 622 -5.25 -4.29 25.26
C GLY A 622 -4.99 -4.66 23.79
N SER A 623 -3.76 -5.04 23.42
CA SER A 623 -3.41 -5.48 22.05
C SER A 623 -4.12 -6.77 21.62
N LEU A 624 -4.48 -7.63 22.58
CA LEU A 624 -5.27 -8.83 22.38
C LEU A 624 -6.55 -8.72 23.23
N PRO A 625 -7.76 -8.78 22.66
CA PRO A 625 -8.96 -8.81 23.49
C PRO A 625 -9.11 -10.16 24.23
N PRO A 626 -9.55 -10.16 25.50
CA PRO A 626 -9.92 -11.39 26.19
C PRO A 626 -11.16 -12.02 25.55
N SER A 627 -11.27 -13.35 25.66
CA SER A 627 -12.46 -14.10 25.24
C SER A 627 -13.55 -14.06 26.32
N GLU A 628 -13.17 -14.19 27.58
CA GLU A 628 -14.03 -14.02 28.76
C GLU A 628 -13.23 -13.31 29.87
N GLY A 629 -13.93 -12.78 30.88
CA GLY A 629 -13.34 -12.01 31.98
C GLY A 629 -13.17 -10.52 31.71
N THR A 630 -12.58 -9.82 32.68
CA THR A 630 -12.28 -8.38 32.65
C THR A 630 -10.90 -8.07 33.21
N ILE A 631 -10.24 -7.05 32.65
CA ILE A 631 -8.98 -6.49 33.17
C ILE A 631 -9.19 -5.00 33.46
N GLU A 632 -8.67 -4.57 34.59
CA GLU A 632 -8.68 -3.19 35.07
C GLU A 632 -7.27 -2.75 35.49
N ILE A 633 -6.93 -1.50 35.21
CA ILE A 633 -5.66 -0.85 35.51
C ILE A 633 -5.99 0.39 36.34
N PHE A 634 -5.47 0.49 37.57
CA PHE A 634 -5.85 1.50 38.58
C PHE A 634 -7.38 1.69 38.69
N GLY A 635 -8.13 0.58 38.71
CA GLY A 635 -9.61 0.57 38.76
C GLY A 635 -10.34 0.95 37.47
N ILE A 636 -9.64 1.29 36.39
CA ILE A 636 -10.22 1.61 35.08
C ILE A 636 -10.09 0.41 34.15
N LYS A 637 -11.19 -0.04 33.53
CA LYS A 637 -11.16 -1.16 32.57
C LYS A 637 -10.25 -0.86 31.39
N THR A 638 -9.47 -1.84 30.92
CA THR A 638 -8.62 -1.70 29.73
C THR A 638 -9.42 -1.32 28.47
N GLU A 639 -10.74 -1.57 28.44
CA GLU A 639 -11.62 -1.13 27.36
C GLU A 639 -12.00 0.37 27.44
N ASP A 640 -11.99 0.97 28.63
CA ASP A 640 -12.42 2.35 28.94
C ASP A 640 -11.23 3.31 29.20
N LEU A 641 -10.00 2.77 29.23
CA LEU A 641 -8.76 3.48 29.52
C LEU A 641 -8.41 4.50 28.41
N LYS A 642 -8.88 5.74 28.57
CA LYS A 642 -8.69 6.86 27.63
C LYS A 642 -7.29 7.46 27.66
N ASP A 643 -6.59 7.30 28.78
CA ASP A 643 -5.22 7.76 28.97
C ASP A 643 -4.32 6.54 29.15
N THR A 644 -3.51 6.26 28.14
CA THR A 644 -2.60 5.11 28.14
C THR A 644 -1.22 5.45 28.69
N THR A 645 -0.95 6.70 29.11
CA THR A 645 0.32 7.07 29.76
C THR A 645 0.61 6.26 31.03
N VAL A 646 -0.44 5.81 31.72
CA VAL A 646 -0.33 5.05 32.98
C VAL A 646 0.45 3.74 32.85
N LEU A 647 0.57 3.21 31.62
CA LEU A 647 1.11 1.89 31.30
C LEU A 647 2.26 1.99 30.31
N SER A 648 3.39 1.37 30.65
CA SER A 648 4.53 1.15 29.76
C SER A 648 4.84 -0.35 29.64
N ILE A 649 5.55 -0.73 28.58
CA ILE A 649 5.95 -2.12 28.32
C ILE A 649 7.33 -2.21 27.68
N CYS A 650 8.10 -3.23 28.07
CA CYS A 650 9.20 -3.80 27.30
C CYS A 650 8.81 -5.22 26.84
N PRO A 651 8.36 -5.42 25.58
CA PRO A 651 7.96 -6.73 25.06
C PRO A 651 9.13 -7.70 24.93
N GLN A 652 8.88 -9.02 24.87
CA GLN A 652 9.93 -10.05 24.70
C GLN A 652 10.85 -9.80 23.49
N PHE A 653 10.28 -9.33 22.38
CA PHE A 653 11.02 -9.05 21.15
C PHE A 653 11.09 -7.56 20.83
N ASN A 654 12.24 -7.13 20.29
CA ASN A 654 12.51 -5.73 19.95
C ASN A 654 11.82 -5.26 18.64
N ASN A 655 10.83 -6.01 18.14
CA ASN A 655 10.05 -5.75 16.91
C ASN A 655 9.16 -4.50 16.96
N HIS A 656 9.07 -3.87 18.14
CA HIS A 656 8.38 -2.61 18.36
C HIS A 656 9.24 -1.38 18.04
N LEU A 657 10.57 -1.56 17.89
CA LEU A 657 11.51 -0.49 17.51
C LEU A 657 11.61 -0.36 15.98
N CYS A 658 11.94 0.83 15.50
CA CYS A 658 12.07 1.13 14.08
C CYS A 658 13.54 1.01 13.66
N MET A 659 13.90 -0.07 12.96
CA MET A 659 15.28 -0.44 12.63
C MET A 659 16.06 0.66 11.87
N GLU A 660 15.33 1.55 11.19
CA GLU A 660 15.84 2.69 10.43
C GLU A 660 16.28 3.87 11.30
N LEU A 661 15.77 4.03 12.52
CA LEU A 661 16.07 5.18 13.41
C LEU A 661 17.26 4.88 14.35
N THR A 662 17.90 5.91 14.90
CA THR A 662 18.91 5.78 15.98
C THR A 662 18.26 5.75 17.38
N PRO A 663 18.99 5.39 18.46
CA PRO A 663 18.51 5.58 19.83
C PRO A 663 18.04 7.02 20.13
N ARG A 664 18.84 8.03 19.77
CA ARG A 664 18.48 9.46 19.96
C ARG A 664 17.22 9.86 19.19
N GLU A 665 17.04 9.33 17.98
CA GLU A 665 15.83 9.55 17.19
C GLU A 665 14.59 8.85 17.77
N HIS A 666 14.75 7.69 18.43
CA HIS A 666 13.65 7.04 19.17
C HIS A 666 13.23 7.88 20.37
N PHE A 667 14.15 8.25 21.25
CA PHE A 667 13.82 9.08 22.41
C PHE A 667 13.11 10.39 22.01
N LYS A 668 13.56 11.04 20.93
CA LYS A 668 12.91 12.23 20.36
C LYS A 668 11.55 11.95 19.69
N LEU A 669 11.32 10.75 19.17
CA LEU A 669 10.01 10.33 18.69
C LEU A 669 9.02 10.17 19.86
N TYR A 670 9.44 9.52 20.94
CA TYR A 670 8.58 9.25 22.09
C TYR A 670 8.40 10.46 23.02
N SER A 671 9.34 11.40 23.10
CA SER A 671 9.13 12.66 23.85
C SER A 671 8.01 13.50 23.22
N LEU A 672 7.90 13.49 21.89
CA LEU A 672 6.79 14.10 21.16
C LEU A 672 5.44 13.36 21.32
N LEU A 673 5.45 12.08 21.69
CA LEU A 673 4.24 11.32 22.00
C LEU A 673 3.79 11.56 23.46
N PHE A 674 4.71 11.44 24.43
CA PHE A 674 4.44 11.72 25.84
C PHE A 674 4.27 13.22 26.15
N GLN A 675 4.63 14.11 25.22
CA GLN A 675 4.50 15.57 25.31
C GLN A 675 5.38 16.21 26.40
N ILE A 676 6.48 15.53 26.76
CA ILE A 676 7.52 15.97 27.71
C ILE A 676 8.18 17.25 27.18
N GLU A 677 8.56 18.18 28.07
CA GLU A 677 9.26 19.40 27.65
C GLU A 677 10.67 19.10 27.11
N LYS A 678 11.19 19.98 26.25
CA LYS A 678 12.44 19.69 25.51
C LYS A 678 13.65 19.53 26.44
N GLU A 679 13.71 20.33 27.49
CA GLU A 679 14.88 20.40 28.40
C GLU A 679 14.87 19.21 29.36
N GLU A 680 13.78 19.01 30.11
CA GLU A 680 13.50 17.80 30.90
C GLU A 680 13.70 16.51 30.08
N GLY A 681 13.17 16.47 28.85
CA GLY A 681 13.33 15.34 27.95
C GLY A 681 14.77 15.10 27.50
N GLU A 682 15.58 16.14 27.30
CA GLU A 682 17.00 15.99 26.94
C GLU A 682 17.88 15.62 28.14
N GLU A 683 17.51 15.97 29.36
CA GLU A 683 18.14 15.51 30.60
C GLU A 683 17.82 14.04 30.90
N LEU A 684 16.53 13.66 30.89
CA LEU A 684 16.10 12.27 31.15
C LEU A 684 16.67 11.29 30.11
N VAL A 685 16.80 11.71 28.86
CA VAL A 685 17.45 10.92 27.80
C VAL A 685 18.94 10.77 28.02
N GLN A 686 19.63 11.80 28.53
CA GLN A 686 21.04 11.69 28.91
C GLN A 686 21.24 10.76 30.12
N LYS A 687 20.35 10.82 31.13
CA LYS A 687 20.32 9.90 32.28
C LYS A 687 20.22 8.45 31.80
N LEU A 688 19.14 8.11 31.09
CA LEU A 688 18.85 6.74 30.64
C LEU A 688 19.90 6.19 29.65
N MET A 689 20.42 7.02 28.74
CA MET A 689 21.50 6.57 27.84
C MET A 689 22.83 6.33 28.57
N LYS A 690 23.08 7.01 29.71
CA LYS A 690 24.26 6.78 30.55
C LYS A 690 24.13 5.49 31.36
N GLU A 691 22.99 5.29 32.02
CA GLU A 691 22.68 4.07 32.80
C GLU A 691 22.69 2.79 31.97
N MET A 692 22.37 2.90 30.68
CA MET A 692 22.35 1.78 29.73
C MET A 692 23.58 1.75 28.80
N GLU A 693 24.61 2.56 29.06
CA GLU A 693 25.87 2.62 28.27
C GLU A 693 25.68 2.92 26.76
N LEU A 694 24.52 3.45 26.35
CA LEU A 694 24.15 3.66 24.96
C LEU A 694 24.79 4.91 24.30
N ILE A 695 25.56 5.70 25.04
CA ILE A 695 26.10 6.99 24.58
C ILE A 695 26.93 6.85 23.29
N GLU A 696 27.81 5.85 23.20
CA GLU A 696 28.66 5.60 22.01
C GLU A 696 27.88 5.09 20.78
N PHE A 697 26.61 4.75 20.98
CA PHE A 697 25.72 4.16 19.98
C PHE A 697 24.53 5.07 19.63
N ALA A 698 24.36 6.19 20.35
CA ALA A 698 23.17 7.05 20.31
C ALA A 698 22.78 7.57 18.92
N ASP A 699 23.76 7.73 18.02
CA ASP A 699 23.58 8.26 16.66
C ASP A 699 23.82 7.21 15.55
N LYS A 700 24.02 5.93 15.91
CA LYS A 700 24.04 4.80 14.96
C LYS A 700 22.61 4.27 14.75
N PRO A 701 22.20 3.85 13.52
CA PRO A 701 20.89 3.24 13.29
C PRO A 701 20.74 1.91 14.02
N ILE A 702 19.55 1.58 14.53
CA ILE A 702 19.29 0.34 15.31
C ILE A 702 19.73 -0.93 14.57
N ARG A 703 19.52 -0.99 13.24
CA ARG A 703 19.94 -2.13 12.40
C ARG A 703 21.46 -2.43 12.40
N GLU A 704 22.28 -1.52 12.92
CA GLU A 704 23.75 -1.59 12.99
C GLU A 704 24.26 -1.81 14.44
N LEU A 705 23.35 -2.05 15.40
CA LEU A 705 23.66 -2.32 16.81
C LEU A 705 23.65 -3.82 17.12
N SER A 706 24.25 -4.22 18.25
CA SER A 706 24.13 -5.61 18.71
C SER A 706 22.73 -5.89 19.27
N GLY A 707 22.30 -7.16 19.29
CA GLY A 707 21.02 -7.55 19.89
C GLY A 707 20.88 -7.13 21.35
N GLY A 708 22.00 -7.10 22.10
CA GLY A 708 22.07 -6.60 23.46
C GLY A 708 21.83 -5.10 23.55
N ASP A 709 22.48 -4.28 22.72
CA ASP A 709 22.30 -2.82 22.75
C ASP A 709 20.87 -2.40 22.34
N VAL A 710 20.29 -3.12 21.36
CA VAL A 710 18.87 -2.93 21.00
C VAL A 710 17.95 -3.32 22.16
N ARG A 711 18.33 -4.31 22.98
CA ARG A 711 17.60 -4.69 24.20
C ARG A 711 17.75 -3.64 25.30
N LYS A 712 18.96 -3.13 25.56
CA LYS A 712 19.22 -2.00 26.46
C LYS A 712 18.34 -0.80 26.10
N LEU A 713 18.21 -0.47 24.80
CA LEU A 713 17.33 0.60 24.32
C LEU A 713 15.84 0.31 24.53
N ALA A 714 15.36 -0.90 24.26
CA ALA A 714 13.96 -1.28 24.50
C ALA A 714 13.58 -1.10 25.98
N ILE A 715 14.47 -1.50 26.89
CA ILE A 715 14.30 -1.34 28.34
C ILE A 715 14.33 0.15 28.71
N ALA A 716 15.36 0.90 28.30
CA ALA A 716 15.47 2.34 28.56
C ALA A 716 14.22 3.12 28.12
N LEU A 717 13.68 2.77 26.95
CA LEU A 717 12.47 3.39 26.40
C LEU A 717 11.23 3.11 27.27
N SER A 718 11.13 1.94 27.89
CA SER A 718 10.02 1.61 28.78
C SER A 718 10.03 2.44 30.09
N PHE A 719 11.21 2.87 30.55
CA PHE A 719 11.37 3.74 31.73
C PHE A 719 11.23 5.24 31.41
N PHE A 720 11.42 5.63 30.14
CA PHE A 720 11.34 7.01 29.66
C PHE A 720 9.92 7.61 29.70
N GLY A 721 8.88 6.79 29.67
CA GLY A 721 7.49 7.25 29.77
C GLY A 721 7.09 7.62 31.20
N PRO A 722 6.11 8.53 31.39
CA PRO A 722 5.58 8.92 32.70
C PRO A 722 4.66 7.84 33.34
N ALA A 723 4.93 6.56 33.06
CA ALA A 723 4.08 5.44 33.44
C ALA A 723 4.28 5.03 34.91
N LYS A 724 3.16 4.89 35.62
CA LYS A 724 3.11 4.30 36.98
C LYS A 724 3.25 2.78 36.97
N LEU A 725 2.90 2.12 35.88
CA LEU A 725 2.93 0.67 35.74
C LEU A 725 3.81 0.28 34.55
N ILE A 726 4.84 -0.52 34.79
CA ILE A 726 5.75 -1.02 33.75
C ILE A 726 5.68 -2.54 33.69
N LEU A 727 5.36 -3.08 32.50
CA LEU A 727 5.39 -4.52 32.22
C LEU A 727 6.70 -4.89 31.52
N LEU A 728 7.44 -5.86 32.06
CA LEU A 728 8.71 -6.31 31.50
C LEU A 728 8.57 -7.79 31.11
N ASP A 729 8.59 -8.09 29.81
CA ASP A 729 8.52 -9.46 29.29
C ASP A 729 9.93 -9.93 28.90
N GLU A 730 10.51 -10.76 29.78
CA GLU A 730 11.86 -11.34 29.73
C GLU A 730 12.97 -10.31 29.44
N PRO A 731 13.08 -9.21 30.22
CA PRO A 731 13.95 -8.06 29.91
C PRO A 731 15.41 -8.45 29.71
N THR A 732 15.96 -9.26 30.62
CA THR A 732 17.39 -9.58 30.75
C THR A 732 17.85 -10.79 29.92
N ALA A 733 16.93 -11.55 29.31
CA ALA A 733 17.23 -12.83 28.64
C ALA A 733 18.18 -12.76 27.43
N SER A 734 18.49 -11.55 26.92
CA SER A 734 19.46 -11.33 25.84
C SER A 734 20.54 -10.29 26.20
N LEU A 735 20.84 -10.13 27.49
CA LEU A 735 21.87 -9.21 27.99
C LEU A 735 23.08 -9.97 28.56
N ASP A 736 24.22 -9.30 28.56
CA ASP A 736 25.40 -9.74 29.30
C ASP A 736 25.22 -9.55 30.83
N PRO A 737 26.04 -10.20 31.67
CA PRO A 737 25.90 -10.12 33.13
C PRO A 737 26.10 -8.73 33.74
N VAL A 738 26.74 -7.78 33.05
CA VAL A 738 26.91 -6.40 33.55
C VAL A 738 25.64 -5.61 33.25
N ALA A 739 25.20 -5.59 31.99
CA ALA A 739 23.95 -4.94 31.60
C ALA A 739 22.72 -5.51 32.32
N CYS A 740 22.71 -6.81 32.62
CA CYS A 740 21.68 -7.45 33.45
C CYS A 740 21.60 -6.80 34.84
N ARG A 741 22.75 -6.53 35.50
CA ARG A 741 22.78 -5.85 36.80
C ARG A 741 22.30 -4.40 36.70
N CYS A 742 22.73 -3.65 35.69
CA CYS A 742 22.28 -2.26 35.50
C CYS A 742 20.74 -2.18 35.30
N VAL A 743 20.14 -3.17 34.64
CA VAL A 743 18.67 -3.30 34.54
C VAL A 743 18.04 -3.61 35.91
N GLN A 744 18.61 -4.55 36.67
CA GLN A 744 18.13 -4.91 38.02
C GLN A 744 18.22 -3.73 39.00
N GLU A 745 19.33 -3.00 38.99
CA GLU A 745 19.57 -1.79 39.78
C GLU A 745 18.55 -0.70 39.43
N MET A 746 18.38 -0.38 38.15
CA MET A 746 17.39 0.61 37.70
C MET A 746 15.94 0.21 38.03
N ILE A 747 15.59 -1.09 38.02
CA ILE A 747 14.28 -1.58 38.47
C ILE A 747 14.11 -1.35 39.99
N LEU A 748 15.14 -1.63 40.78
CA LEU A 748 15.11 -1.44 42.24
C LEU A 748 15.08 0.04 42.64
N GLU A 749 15.77 0.93 41.93
CA GLU A 749 15.74 2.39 42.17
C GLU A 749 14.34 2.99 42.02
N HIS A 750 13.54 2.50 41.07
CA HIS A 750 12.18 3.00 40.80
C HIS A 750 11.09 2.22 41.55
N LYS A 751 11.45 1.21 42.35
CA LYS A 751 10.49 0.39 43.12
C LYS A 751 9.80 1.25 44.19
N GLY A 752 8.49 1.07 44.35
CA GLY A 752 7.67 1.88 45.28
C GLY A 752 7.16 3.19 44.68
N GLU A 753 7.94 3.89 43.84
CA GLU A 753 7.41 4.98 42.99
C GLU A 753 6.57 4.40 41.85
N LYS A 754 7.11 3.37 41.19
CA LYS A 754 6.48 2.67 40.06
C LYS A 754 6.14 1.23 40.47
N THR A 755 5.05 0.74 39.88
CA THR A 755 4.60 -0.65 39.99
C THR A 755 5.16 -1.44 38.82
N PHE A 756 5.63 -2.66 39.08
CA PHE A 756 6.30 -3.48 38.08
C PHE A 756 5.65 -4.86 37.97
N MET A 757 5.46 -5.34 36.74
CA MET A 757 5.12 -6.74 36.48
C MET A 757 6.21 -7.36 35.61
N LEU A 758 7.00 -8.26 36.21
CA LEU A 758 8.14 -8.91 35.59
C LEU A 758 7.76 -10.34 35.18
N CYS A 759 7.60 -10.58 33.88
CA CYS A 759 7.60 -11.93 33.33
C CYS A 759 9.05 -12.35 33.08
N THR A 760 9.51 -13.40 33.75
CA THR A 760 10.85 -13.95 33.54
C THR A 760 10.84 -15.48 33.68
N HIS A 761 11.82 -16.13 33.05
CA HIS A 761 12.19 -17.52 33.30
C HIS A 761 13.51 -17.63 34.09
N ILE A 762 14.14 -16.49 34.43
CA ILE A 762 15.36 -16.45 35.25
C ILE A 762 14.92 -16.36 36.70
N LEU A 763 14.98 -17.50 37.39
CA LEU A 763 14.31 -17.67 38.68
C LEU A 763 15.06 -16.98 39.83
N SER A 764 16.37 -16.79 39.70
CA SER A 764 17.20 -15.95 40.58
C SER A 764 16.93 -14.45 40.43
N GLU A 765 16.59 -13.96 39.22
CA GLU A 765 16.14 -12.58 39.01
C GLU A 765 14.79 -12.35 39.70
N ALA A 766 13.87 -13.31 39.58
CA ALA A 766 12.59 -13.26 40.27
C ALA A 766 12.76 -13.24 41.81
N GLU A 767 13.61 -14.12 42.35
CA GLU A 767 13.90 -14.23 43.79
C GLU A 767 14.59 -12.99 44.35
N MET A 768 15.43 -12.30 43.56
CA MET A 768 16.10 -11.05 43.93
C MET A 768 15.18 -9.81 43.89
N LEU A 769 14.28 -9.72 42.91
CA LEU A 769 13.50 -8.51 42.65
C LEU A 769 12.09 -8.51 43.27
N CYS A 770 11.40 -9.64 43.24
CA CYS A 770 9.93 -9.69 43.39
C CYS A 770 9.46 -9.77 44.84
N ASP A 771 8.48 -8.94 45.19
CA ASP A 771 7.80 -9.00 46.50
C ASP A 771 6.82 -10.18 46.55
N VAL A 772 6.14 -10.42 45.42
CA VAL A 772 5.17 -11.49 45.21
C VAL A 772 5.43 -12.14 43.85
N ILE A 773 5.34 -13.46 43.82
CA ILE A 773 5.50 -14.32 42.65
C ILE A 773 4.21 -15.11 42.44
N SER A 774 3.78 -15.20 41.18
CA SER A 774 2.75 -16.11 40.69
C SER A 774 3.37 -17.11 39.72
N ILE A 775 3.11 -18.40 39.90
CA ILE A 775 3.56 -19.46 38.99
C ILE A 775 2.38 -19.92 38.12
N MET A 776 2.53 -19.77 36.80
CA MET A 776 1.54 -20.13 35.78
C MET A 776 1.89 -21.46 35.11
N VAL A 777 0.89 -22.33 34.96
CA VAL A 777 1.00 -23.69 34.42
C VAL A 777 -0.20 -23.96 33.51
N LYS A 778 0.06 -24.37 32.25
CA LYS A 778 -0.96 -24.84 31.29
C LYS A 778 -2.21 -23.93 31.18
N GLY A 779 -2.00 -22.61 31.14
CA GLY A 779 -3.07 -21.61 31.04
C GLY A 779 -3.67 -21.13 32.37
N ASN A 780 -3.40 -21.79 33.50
CA ASN A 780 -3.92 -21.49 34.83
C ASN A 780 -2.82 -20.94 35.76
N VAL A 781 -3.21 -20.21 36.82
CA VAL A 781 -2.30 -19.91 37.95
C VAL A 781 -2.33 -21.10 38.92
N TYR A 782 -1.14 -21.60 39.30
CA TYR A 782 -0.98 -22.75 40.20
C TYR A 782 -0.82 -22.34 41.66
N THR A 783 0.06 -21.37 41.94
CA THR A 783 0.32 -20.83 43.28
C THR A 783 0.74 -19.36 43.22
N VAL A 784 0.53 -18.62 44.31
CA VAL A 784 0.95 -17.21 44.48
C VAL A 784 1.51 -17.02 45.89
N GLY A 785 2.64 -16.32 46.04
CA GLY A 785 3.27 -16.03 47.34
C GLY A 785 4.57 -15.25 47.20
N SER A 786 5.20 -14.82 48.30
CA SER A 786 6.54 -14.22 48.24
C SER A 786 7.60 -15.28 47.90
N PRO A 787 8.79 -14.91 47.35
CA PRO A 787 9.82 -15.88 47.00
C PRO A 787 10.20 -16.79 48.18
N ALA A 788 10.47 -16.19 49.35
CA ALA A 788 10.79 -16.93 50.57
C ALA A 788 9.68 -17.88 51.03
N TYR A 789 8.39 -17.50 50.89
CA TYR A 789 7.27 -18.38 51.22
C TYR A 789 7.17 -19.56 50.25
N LEU A 790 7.37 -19.35 48.95
CA LEU A 790 7.35 -20.42 47.95
C LEU A 790 8.53 -21.38 48.16
N THR A 791 9.73 -20.84 48.39
CA THR A 791 10.93 -21.62 48.74
C THR A 791 10.73 -22.41 50.04
N GLN A 792 10.08 -21.85 51.07
CA GLN A 792 9.77 -22.58 52.31
C GLN A 792 8.68 -23.67 52.12
N LYS A 793 7.62 -23.38 51.36
CA LYS A 793 6.46 -24.28 51.21
C LYS A 793 6.75 -25.50 50.32
N PHE A 794 7.52 -25.29 49.26
CA PHE A 794 7.81 -26.31 48.24
C PHE A 794 9.25 -26.83 48.31
N GLY A 795 10.20 -26.07 48.87
CA GLY A 795 11.60 -26.49 49.03
C GLY A 795 11.79 -27.50 50.18
N LYS A 796 11.03 -28.59 50.15
CA LYS A 796 10.93 -29.61 51.20
C LYS A 796 12.14 -30.53 51.31
N GLU A 797 13.20 -30.30 50.54
CA GLU A 797 14.43 -31.08 50.53
C GLU A 797 15.67 -30.20 50.67
N TYR A 798 16.67 -30.72 51.39
CA TYR A 798 18.05 -30.28 51.28
C TYR A 798 18.81 -31.20 50.32
N LYS A 799 19.70 -30.60 49.54
CA LYS A 799 20.51 -31.28 48.52
C LYS A 799 21.96 -31.36 48.98
N ILE A 800 22.55 -32.53 48.82
CA ILE A 800 23.92 -32.83 49.27
C ILE A 800 24.68 -33.31 48.04
N ASP A 801 25.60 -32.49 47.51
CA ASP A 801 26.50 -32.87 46.40
C ASP A 801 27.88 -33.17 46.99
N ILE A 802 28.41 -34.37 46.74
CA ILE A 802 29.70 -34.83 47.26
C ILE A 802 30.65 -35.24 46.14
N MET A 803 31.94 -34.95 46.34
CA MET A 803 33.02 -35.41 45.47
C MET A 803 33.74 -36.61 46.09
N LEU A 804 33.90 -37.69 45.33
CA LEU A 804 34.51 -38.93 45.79
C LEU A 804 36.03 -38.83 45.84
N HIS A 805 36.68 -39.71 46.62
CA HIS A 805 38.15 -39.89 46.54
C HIS A 805 38.57 -40.43 45.16
N ASP A 806 37.84 -41.42 44.62
CA ASP A 806 38.04 -42.01 43.30
C ASP A 806 36.75 -42.65 42.75
N ASP A 807 36.83 -43.19 41.53
CA ASP A 807 35.77 -43.95 40.84
C ASP A 807 35.79 -45.45 41.20
N SER A 808 36.31 -45.82 42.38
CA SER A 808 36.38 -47.24 42.78
C SER A 808 35.07 -47.72 43.39
N GLU A 809 34.73 -48.98 43.12
CA GLU A 809 33.59 -49.68 43.73
C GLU A 809 33.71 -49.83 45.27
N GLU A 810 34.88 -49.57 45.86
CA GLU A 810 35.10 -49.61 47.31
C GLU A 810 34.74 -48.26 47.95
N THR A 811 35.33 -47.16 47.46
CA THR A 811 34.96 -45.77 47.80
C THR A 811 33.47 -45.51 47.58
N MET A 812 32.91 -46.06 46.50
CA MET A 812 31.47 -45.97 46.25
C MET A 812 30.60 -46.63 47.33
N ARG A 813 31.07 -47.71 47.96
CA ARG A 813 30.31 -48.45 48.98
C ARG A 813 30.48 -47.86 50.37
N SER A 814 31.65 -47.32 50.73
CA SER A 814 31.81 -46.62 52.01
C SER A 814 30.92 -45.39 52.09
N VAL A 815 30.80 -44.63 50.98
CA VAL A 815 29.84 -43.52 50.87
C VAL A 815 28.39 -43.98 51.04
N ASP A 816 27.95 -45.03 50.32
CA ASP A 816 26.59 -45.56 50.48
C ASP A 816 26.33 -46.07 51.91
N GLN A 817 27.36 -46.61 52.57
CA GLN A 817 27.28 -47.07 53.96
C GLN A 817 27.27 -45.91 54.97
N PHE A 818 27.97 -44.80 54.71
CA PHE A 818 27.91 -43.57 55.51
C PHE A 818 26.50 -42.98 55.49
N PHE A 819 25.92 -42.77 54.30
CA PHE A 819 24.55 -42.26 54.18
C PHE A 819 23.52 -43.22 54.80
N ALA A 820 23.69 -44.54 54.63
CA ALA A 820 22.81 -45.52 55.29
C ALA A 820 22.94 -45.57 56.83
N ARG A 821 24.04 -45.06 57.41
CA ARG A 821 24.30 -45.03 58.86
C ARG A 821 23.84 -43.73 59.51
N GLU A 822 24.28 -42.59 58.97
CA GLU A 822 24.06 -41.27 59.59
C GLU A 822 22.82 -40.53 59.03
N LEU A 823 22.49 -40.76 57.76
CA LEU A 823 21.43 -40.02 57.04
C LEU A 823 20.46 -40.98 56.31
N PRO A 824 19.82 -41.96 56.99
CA PRO A 824 19.04 -43.03 56.34
C PRO A 824 17.77 -42.55 55.60
N GLN A 825 17.41 -41.27 55.71
CA GLN A 825 16.33 -40.62 54.96
C GLN A 825 16.82 -39.95 53.65
N ALA A 826 18.12 -39.96 53.37
CA ALA A 826 18.70 -39.36 52.18
C ALA A 826 18.58 -40.29 50.96
N THR A 827 17.91 -39.82 49.92
CA THR A 827 17.74 -40.55 48.65
C THR A 827 18.85 -40.18 47.67
N LEU A 828 19.47 -41.18 47.02
CA LEU A 828 20.46 -40.95 45.96
C LEU A 828 19.75 -40.55 44.66
N ASN A 829 19.85 -39.27 44.30
CA ASN A 829 19.19 -38.70 43.13
C ASN A 829 20.04 -38.80 41.85
N ILE A 830 21.38 -38.65 41.94
CA ILE A 830 22.28 -38.75 40.78
C ILE A 830 23.59 -39.45 41.18
N LYS A 831 23.96 -40.52 40.47
CA LYS A 831 25.28 -41.19 40.55
C LYS A 831 26.13 -40.80 39.33
N ARG A 832 27.34 -40.28 39.55
CA ARG A 832 28.38 -40.02 38.54
C ARG A 832 29.69 -40.70 39.00
N PRO A 833 30.69 -40.87 38.12
CA PRO A 833 31.96 -41.55 38.46
C PRO A 833 32.69 -40.97 39.68
N VAL A 834 32.83 -39.64 39.76
CA VAL A 834 33.58 -38.95 40.84
C VAL A 834 32.68 -38.04 41.70
N SER A 835 31.36 -38.07 41.51
CA SER A 835 30.43 -37.30 42.36
C SER A 835 29.05 -37.91 42.47
N ARG A 836 28.38 -37.66 43.60
CA ARG A 836 27.05 -38.18 43.91
C ARG A 836 26.21 -37.09 44.53
N ILE A 837 24.92 -37.07 44.18
CA ILE A 837 23.96 -36.09 44.68
C ILE A 837 22.85 -36.83 45.43
N TYR A 838 22.80 -36.61 46.73
CA TYR A 838 21.73 -37.09 47.60
C TYR A 838 20.71 -35.96 47.86
N SER A 839 19.51 -36.31 48.31
CA SER A 839 18.50 -35.34 48.76
C SER A 839 17.73 -35.90 49.95
N ILE A 840 17.60 -35.10 51.00
CA ILE A 840 17.01 -35.48 52.29
C ILE A 840 15.86 -34.51 52.63
N PRO A 841 14.73 -34.97 53.20
CA PRO A 841 13.64 -34.07 53.57
C PRO A 841 14.07 -33.03 54.60
N ALA A 842 13.82 -31.74 54.32
CA ALA A 842 14.11 -30.62 55.22
C ALA A 842 13.25 -30.62 56.50
N SER A 843 12.30 -31.56 56.62
CA SER A 843 11.53 -31.84 57.82
C SER A 843 12.19 -32.86 58.77
N THR A 844 13.25 -33.55 58.36
CA THR A 844 13.91 -34.60 59.18
C THR A 844 15.20 -34.17 59.86
N ILE A 845 15.82 -33.08 59.41
CA ILE A 845 17.10 -32.57 59.94
C ILE A 845 17.19 -31.06 59.69
N THR A 846 17.89 -30.31 60.54
CA THR A 846 18.15 -28.88 60.31
C THR A 846 19.41 -28.67 59.45
N LEU A 847 19.49 -27.55 58.70
CA LEU A 847 20.66 -27.30 57.82
C LEU A 847 22.02 -27.23 58.56
N PRO A 848 22.15 -26.64 59.77
CA PRO A 848 23.41 -26.65 60.51
C PRO A 848 23.82 -28.06 60.99
N GLU A 849 22.87 -28.81 61.53
CA GLU A 849 23.02 -30.20 61.99
C GLU A 849 23.42 -31.13 60.85
N LEU A 850 22.82 -30.96 59.67
CA LEU A 850 23.23 -31.65 58.44
C LEU A 850 24.66 -31.29 58.03
N PHE A 851 25.07 -30.03 58.18
CA PHE A 851 26.42 -29.59 57.88
C PHE A 851 27.44 -30.17 58.86
N GLU A 852 27.13 -30.23 60.16
CA GLU A 852 27.97 -30.87 61.18
C GLU A 852 28.16 -32.37 60.91
N ILE A 853 27.08 -33.10 60.59
CA ILE A 853 27.17 -34.53 60.21
C ILE A 853 28.05 -34.70 58.96
N MET A 854 27.81 -33.92 57.90
CA MET A 854 28.59 -34.04 56.66
C MET A 854 30.06 -33.68 56.85
N GLN A 855 30.38 -32.66 57.66
CA GLN A 855 31.77 -32.30 57.98
C GLN A 855 32.45 -33.40 58.80
N SER A 856 31.78 -33.97 59.81
CA SER A 856 32.32 -35.12 60.56
C SER A 856 32.58 -36.35 59.68
N GLY A 857 31.84 -36.48 58.57
CA GLY A 857 32.07 -37.51 57.56
C GLY A 857 33.27 -37.23 56.64
N GLU A 858 33.52 -35.97 56.29
CA GLU A 858 34.70 -35.54 55.50
C GLU A 858 36.01 -35.66 56.29
N GLU A 859 35.97 -35.43 57.61
CA GLU A 859 37.14 -35.54 58.50
C GLU A 859 37.61 -37.00 58.73
N ASP A 860 36.77 -38.00 58.45
CA ASP A 860 37.12 -39.43 58.49
C ASP A 860 37.31 -40.00 57.06
N PRO A 861 38.57 -40.23 56.62
CA PRO A 861 38.88 -40.66 55.26
C PRO A 861 38.39 -42.09 54.92
N THR A 862 37.81 -42.83 55.87
CA THR A 862 37.19 -44.12 55.56
C THR A 862 35.83 -43.96 54.86
N ASN A 863 35.17 -42.81 54.97
CA ASN A 863 33.83 -42.57 54.39
C ASN A 863 33.82 -42.32 52.87
N GLY A 864 34.96 -42.10 52.23
CA GLY A 864 35.09 -42.12 50.76
C GLY A 864 34.81 -40.81 50.00
N PHE A 865 34.58 -39.68 50.67
CA PHE A 865 34.39 -38.37 50.01
C PHE A 865 35.41 -37.32 50.48
N THR A 866 35.75 -36.39 49.57
CA THR A 866 36.84 -35.39 49.71
C THR A 866 36.36 -33.95 49.86
N TYR A 867 35.08 -33.71 49.61
CA TYR A 867 34.44 -32.41 49.62
C TYR A 867 32.92 -32.61 49.56
N PHE A 868 32.16 -31.77 50.27
CA PHE A 868 30.70 -31.74 50.16
C PHE A 868 30.17 -30.30 50.01
N THR A 869 28.94 -30.21 49.50
CA THR A 869 28.12 -28.99 49.61
C THR A 869 26.72 -29.37 50.08
N CYS A 870 26.26 -28.73 51.14
CA CYS A 870 24.85 -28.75 51.54
C CYS A 870 24.15 -27.50 50.98
N SER A 871 23.00 -27.68 50.35
CA SER A 871 22.22 -26.59 49.76
C SER A 871 20.73 -26.75 50.05
N SER A 872 20.06 -25.65 50.36
CA SER A 872 18.59 -25.60 50.37
C SER A 872 18.06 -25.67 48.93
N SER A 873 16.87 -26.26 48.75
CA SER A 873 16.16 -26.17 47.47
C SER A 873 15.95 -24.71 47.08
N SER A 874 16.42 -24.32 45.90
CA SER A 874 16.21 -22.99 45.32
C SER A 874 14.78 -22.84 44.77
N LEU A 875 14.35 -21.59 44.52
CA LEU A 875 13.11 -21.31 43.80
C LEU A 875 13.08 -21.98 42.41
N GLU A 876 14.25 -22.18 41.79
CA GLU A 876 14.41 -22.94 40.55
C GLU A 876 14.04 -24.43 40.69
N ARG A 877 14.51 -25.09 41.75
CA ARG A 877 14.16 -26.50 42.03
C ARG A 877 12.66 -26.65 42.31
N VAL A 878 12.10 -25.73 43.11
CA VAL A 878 10.66 -25.63 43.41
C VAL A 878 9.83 -25.49 42.14
N PHE A 879 10.23 -24.59 41.24
CA PHE A 879 9.54 -24.35 39.97
C PHE A 879 9.58 -25.59 39.07
N MET A 880 10.73 -26.25 38.94
CA MET A 880 10.89 -27.46 38.14
C MET A 880 10.06 -28.64 38.70
N GLU A 881 9.96 -28.77 40.02
CA GLU A 881 9.10 -29.78 40.66
C GLU A 881 7.61 -29.52 40.36
N ILE A 882 7.14 -28.27 40.50
CA ILE A 882 5.77 -27.87 40.16
C ILE A 882 5.43 -28.16 38.69
N VAL A 883 6.36 -27.87 37.77
CA VAL A 883 6.18 -28.20 36.34
C VAL A 883 6.12 -29.71 36.13
N HIS A 884 7.06 -30.49 36.68
CA HIS A 884 7.10 -31.94 36.54
C HIS A 884 5.86 -32.64 37.12
N LEU A 885 5.36 -32.19 38.28
CA LEU A 885 4.10 -32.67 38.87
C LEU A 885 2.91 -32.39 37.95
N SER A 886 2.87 -31.21 37.32
CA SER A 886 1.81 -30.84 36.38
C SER A 886 1.85 -31.60 35.05
N GLU A 887 3.01 -32.11 34.66
CA GLU A 887 3.20 -32.96 33.48
C GLU A 887 2.80 -34.41 33.81
N SER A 888 3.35 -34.96 34.89
CA SER A 888 3.04 -36.30 35.41
C SER A 888 1.54 -36.54 35.63
N ALA A 889 0.79 -35.53 36.06
CA ALA A 889 -0.65 -35.61 36.30
C ALA A 889 -1.52 -35.77 35.03
N VAL A 890 -0.94 -35.69 33.82
CA VAL A 890 -1.70 -35.76 32.55
C VAL A 890 -1.59 -37.13 31.87
N ASP A 891 -0.58 -37.94 32.19
CA ASP A 891 -0.29 -39.20 31.47
C ASP A 891 -1.01 -40.45 32.02
N SER A 892 -1.91 -40.31 33.01
CA SER A 892 -2.79 -41.42 33.41
C SER A 892 -4.04 -41.51 32.52
N PRO A 893 -4.25 -42.61 31.75
CA PRO A 893 -5.42 -42.73 30.87
C PRO A 893 -6.72 -43.11 31.62
N TYR A 894 -6.62 -43.52 32.88
CA TYR A 894 -7.75 -43.88 33.74
C TYR A 894 -7.71 -43.06 35.04
N GLY A 895 -8.84 -42.46 35.38
CA GLY A 895 -9.04 -41.81 36.68
C GLY A 895 -9.58 -42.82 37.68
N ASP A 896 -8.78 -43.14 38.68
CA ASP A 896 -9.21 -43.87 39.87
C ASP A 896 -9.34 -42.84 41.00
N GLU A 897 -10.57 -42.51 41.42
CA GLU A 897 -10.83 -41.45 42.40
C GLU A 897 -10.41 -41.84 43.84
N SER A 898 -9.91 -43.07 44.02
CA SER A 898 -9.54 -43.66 45.31
C SER A 898 -8.17 -43.21 45.87
N ALA A 899 -7.26 -42.70 45.03
CA ALA A 899 -5.85 -42.54 45.39
C ALA A 899 -5.44 -41.20 46.05
N TYR A 900 -6.37 -40.23 46.18
CA TYR A 900 -6.01 -38.85 46.56
C TYR A 900 -6.36 -38.42 47.99
N GLU A 901 -7.22 -39.15 48.72
CA GLU A 901 -7.57 -38.80 50.11
C GLU A 901 -6.55 -39.33 51.15
N GLU A 902 -5.86 -40.43 50.85
CA GLU A 902 -5.07 -41.21 51.83
C GLU A 902 -3.69 -40.62 52.18
N LYS A 903 -3.35 -39.40 51.73
CA LYS A 903 -2.00 -38.82 51.89
C LYS A 903 -1.89 -37.45 52.57
N TYR A 904 -3.00 -36.83 52.95
CA TYR A 904 -3.02 -35.54 53.67
C TYR A 904 -4.11 -35.44 54.76
N ALA A 905 -4.69 -36.57 55.18
CA ALA A 905 -5.72 -36.63 56.22
C ALA A 905 -5.15 -37.08 57.59
N SER A 906 -4.16 -36.34 58.11
CA SER A 906 -3.56 -36.62 59.43
C SER A 906 -3.09 -35.35 60.15
N ASP A 907 -4.03 -34.45 60.43
CA ASP A 907 -4.20 -33.75 61.72
C ASP A 907 -5.50 -32.91 61.68
N ASP A 908 -6.03 -32.54 62.85
CA ASP A 908 -7.26 -31.75 63.07
C ASP A 908 -8.56 -32.20 62.37
N SER A 909 -9.38 -33.05 63.04
CA SER A 909 -10.87 -32.93 63.04
C SER A 909 -11.66 -33.95 63.90
N GLU A 910 -11.12 -34.46 65.01
CA GLU A 910 -11.87 -35.37 65.92
C GLU A 910 -12.95 -34.64 66.77
N ALA A 911 -13.95 -34.05 66.11
CA ALA A 911 -15.04 -33.29 66.75
C ALA A 911 -16.40 -33.37 66.01
N THR A 912 -16.41 -33.37 64.68
CA THR A 912 -17.61 -32.92 63.91
C THR A 912 -18.57 -34.05 63.47
N ILE A 913 -18.19 -35.32 63.63
CA ILE A 913 -18.88 -36.47 63.00
C ILE A 913 -20.27 -36.80 63.62
N LYS A 914 -20.65 -36.19 64.75
CA LYS A 914 -21.88 -36.55 65.51
C LYS A 914 -23.19 -35.82 65.13
N GLN A 915 -23.26 -35.07 64.02
CA GLN A 915 -24.49 -34.32 63.64
C GLN A 915 -25.08 -34.58 62.25
N GLN A 916 -24.49 -35.44 61.40
CA GLN A 916 -24.96 -35.62 60.01
C GLN A 916 -25.63 -36.97 59.67
N MET A 917 -25.72 -37.92 60.61
CA MET A 917 -26.36 -39.23 60.36
C MET A 917 -27.90 -39.27 60.49
N GLU A 918 -28.58 -38.14 60.74
CA GLU A 918 -30.00 -38.13 61.16
C GLU A 918 -30.99 -37.59 60.11
N LYS A 919 -30.62 -37.51 58.81
CA LYS A 919 -31.53 -36.98 57.76
C LYS A 919 -31.71 -37.82 56.48
N ASN A 920 -30.96 -38.90 56.28
CA ASN A 920 -31.13 -39.78 55.10
C ASN A 920 -32.15 -40.91 55.35
N THR A 921 -33.33 -40.57 55.89
CA THR A 921 -34.44 -41.53 56.05
C THR A 921 -35.79 -40.84 55.95
N ILE A 922 -36.29 -40.64 54.71
CA ILE A 922 -37.74 -40.62 54.35
C ILE A 922 -37.89 -40.46 52.81
N HIS A 923 -38.96 -41.06 52.27
CA HIS A 923 -39.47 -40.93 50.89
C HIS A 923 -38.53 -41.26 49.72
N ASN A 924 -38.46 -42.57 49.44
CA ASN A 924 -38.41 -43.06 48.07
C ASN A 924 -39.70 -43.87 47.79
N THR A 925 -40.78 -43.22 47.34
CA THR A 925 -42.06 -43.87 46.91
C THR A 925 -43.06 -42.89 46.29
N PHE A 926 -43.37 -43.00 44.98
CA PHE A 926 -44.72 -43.25 44.41
C PHE A 926 -44.76 -43.20 42.86
N SER A 927 -45.79 -43.85 42.28
CA SER A 927 -46.30 -43.88 40.88
C SER A 927 -45.75 -42.89 39.82
N ARG A 928 -45.47 -43.25 38.54
CA ARG A 928 -46.08 -44.19 37.54
C ARG A 928 -47.43 -43.72 36.95
N GLY A 929 -47.45 -43.11 35.74
CA GLY A 929 -48.70 -42.98 34.95
C GLY A 929 -48.75 -42.11 33.67
N LYS A 930 -48.86 -42.76 32.49
CA LYS A 930 -49.67 -42.45 31.28
C LYS A 930 -49.42 -41.23 30.33
N ASN A 931 -48.99 -41.60 29.11
CA ASN A 931 -49.68 -41.46 27.79
C ASN A 931 -49.72 -40.17 26.91
N MET A 932 -49.49 -40.42 25.60
CA MET A 932 -50.11 -39.82 24.38
C MET A 932 -49.67 -38.40 23.92
N SER A 933 -49.60 -38.08 22.62
CA SER A 933 -49.85 -38.86 21.38
C SER A 933 -49.14 -38.31 20.12
N ASP A 934 -48.68 -39.23 19.27
CA ASP A 934 -48.72 -39.27 17.78
C ASP A 934 -48.47 -38.01 16.91
N LYS A 935 -47.52 -38.13 15.95
CA LYS A 935 -47.86 -38.48 14.55
C LYS A 935 -46.65 -38.80 13.64
N GLU A 936 -46.75 -39.97 12.99
CA GLU A 936 -46.42 -40.33 11.58
C GLU A 936 -45.09 -39.90 10.91
N VAL A 937 -44.39 -40.66 10.03
CA VAL A 937 -44.22 -42.11 9.64
C VAL A 937 -43.64 -42.12 8.20
N VAL A 938 -43.06 -43.26 7.74
CA VAL A 938 -42.33 -43.52 6.45
C VAL A 938 -40.85 -43.09 6.45
N GLU A 939 -39.83 -43.83 5.99
CA GLU A 939 -39.55 -45.29 5.75
C GLU A 939 -37.99 -45.46 5.81
N ILE A 940 -37.34 -46.59 6.18
CA ILE A 940 -37.19 -47.93 5.56
C ILE A 940 -36.48 -47.89 4.18
N THR A 941 -35.44 -48.69 3.84
CA THR A 941 -34.39 -49.50 4.54
C THR A 941 -33.13 -49.51 3.61
N THR A 942 -31.93 -50.06 3.87
CA THR A 942 -31.43 -51.45 4.14
C THR A 942 -29.87 -51.34 4.26
N SER A 943 -29.06 -52.25 4.83
CA SER A 943 -29.24 -53.50 5.60
C SER A 943 -27.92 -53.91 6.26
N ASN A 944 -27.94 -54.73 7.33
CA ASN A 944 -26.75 -55.22 8.04
C ASN A 944 -26.09 -56.45 7.39
N SER A 945 -24.75 -56.49 7.31
CA SER A 945 -23.86 -57.66 7.49
C SER A 945 -22.39 -57.24 7.19
N SER A 946 -21.33 -57.81 7.76
CA SER A 946 -21.15 -58.77 8.88
C SER A 946 -19.70 -58.66 9.40
N LEU A 947 -19.37 -59.36 10.49
CA LEU A 947 -18.02 -59.43 11.10
C LEU A 947 -17.13 -60.53 10.49
N GLU A 948 -15.89 -60.60 11.02
CA GLU A 948 -14.91 -61.72 11.05
C GLU A 948 -13.88 -61.90 9.92
N ASP A 949 -12.63 -62.09 10.38
CA ASP A 949 -11.42 -62.73 9.83
C ASP A 949 -10.82 -62.23 8.48
N ILE A 950 -9.50 -62.31 8.19
CA ILE A 950 -8.41 -63.20 8.64
C ILE A 950 -7.09 -62.43 8.92
N LEU A 951 -6.24 -62.98 9.79
CA LEU A 951 -4.87 -62.53 10.07
C LEU A 951 -3.81 -63.10 9.08
N SER A 952 -2.83 -62.25 8.70
CA SER A 952 -1.42 -62.57 8.32
C SER A 952 -1.06 -63.81 7.48
N ASP A 953 -0.27 -63.62 6.41
CA ASP A 953 1.11 -64.17 6.36
C ASP A 953 2.01 -63.55 5.24
N LYS A 954 3.33 -63.73 5.39
CA LYS A 954 4.49 -63.59 4.45
C LYS A 954 4.53 -62.45 3.42
N LYS A 955 5.54 -61.57 3.38
CA LYS A 955 7.03 -61.71 3.29
C LYS A 955 7.63 -62.09 1.92
N ASP A 956 8.64 -61.29 1.57
CA ASP A 956 9.88 -61.59 0.84
C ASP A 956 9.80 -62.18 -0.59
N SER A 957 10.06 -61.32 -1.58
CA SER A 957 11.03 -61.61 -2.65
C SER A 957 11.51 -60.32 -3.33
N SER A 958 12.74 -60.34 -3.83
CA SER A 958 13.48 -59.15 -4.27
C SER A 958 14.05 -59.28 -5.69
N GLU A 959 14.38 -58.12 -6.26
CA GLU A 959 15.50 -57.90 -7.19
C GLU A 959 15.33 -58.17 -8.71
N ASN A 960 16.02 -57.31 -9.48
CA ASN A 960 16.35 -57.35 -10.91
C ASN A 960 15.23 -57.31 -11.98
N GLY A 961 15.25 -56.44 -13.01
CA GLY A 961 16.05 -55.23 -13.24
C GLY A 961 16.62 -55.05 -14.66
N LYS A 962 16.85 -53.79 -15.08
CA LYS A 962 17.50 -53.33 -16.34
C LYS A 962 16.63 -53.56 -17.61
N LYS A 963 16.73 -52.82 -18.72
CA LYS A 963 17.63 -51.71 -19.17
C LYS A 963 17.03 -51.02 -20.42
N ALA A 964 17.32 -49.73 -20.69
CA ALA A 964 17.79 -49.21 -22.00
C ALA A 964 17.96 -47.66 -22.05
N ASN A 965 19.07 -47.22 -22.67
CA ASN A 965 19.35 -45.93 -23.36
C ASN A 965 19.11 -44.57 -22.63
N ASN A 966 20.12 -43.77 -22.28
CA ASN A 966 21.13 -42.97 -23.05
C ASN A 966 20.64 -41.54 -23.38
N SER A 967 21.40 -40.43 -23.28
CA SER A 967 22.69 -40.02 -22.63
C SER A 967 22.79 -38.46 -22.70
N SER A 968 23.74 -37.65 -22.19
CA SER A 968 25.15 -37.73 -21.71
C SER A 968 25.41 -36.56 -20.69
N LYS A 969 26.36 -36.56 -19.72
CA LYS A 969 27.81 -36.15 -19.74
C LYS A 969 28.16 -34.86 -20.53
N LYS A 970 29.07 -33.94 -20.13
CA LYS A 970 29.93 -33.68 -18.91
C LYS A 970 29.40 -32.46 -18.10
N SER A 971 29.82 -32.02 -16.89
CA SER A 971 30.76 -32.41 -15.81
C SER A 971 32.31 -32.19 -15.91
N GLU A 972 32.87 -31.10 -15.34
CA GLU A 972 34.27 -31.01 -14.82
C GLU A 972 34.54 -29.81 -13.87
N ASN A 973 35.53 -29.92 -12.98
CA ASN A 973 36.05 -28.86 -12.07
C ASN A 973 37.45 -28.38 -12.53
N ALA A 974 37.84 -27.13 -12.28
CA ALA A 974 39.25 -26.69 -12.28
C ALA A 974 39.45 -25.36 -11.49
N SER A 975 40.70 -25.06 -11.09
CA SER A 975 41.05 -23.95 -10.17
C SER A 975 42.37 -23.24 -10.51
N SER A 976 42.51 -21.99 -10.06
CA SER A 976 43.74 -21.22 -9.77
C SER A 976 43.31 -19.83 -9.25
N ILE A 977 43.90 -19.15 -8.25
CA ILE A 977 45.20 -19.19 -7.54
C ILE A 977 46.39 -18.65 -8.37
N SER A 978 46.73 -17.38 -8.17
CA SER A 978 47.98 -16.97 -7.48
C SER A 978 48.27 -15.46 -7.57
N SER A 979 48.64 -14.86 -6.43
CA SER A 979 49.91 -14.14 -6.28
C SER A 979 50.12 -13.79 -4.79
N SER A 980 51.38 -13.74 -4.37
CA SER A 980 51.80 -13.47 -2.99
C SER A 980 52.95 -12.47 -3.00
N THR A 981 52.99 -11.61 -1.98
CA THR A 981 54.17 -10.81 -1.63
C THR A 981 54.14 -10.57 -0.14
N ASP A 982 55.13 -11.12 0.56
CA ASP A 982 55.49 -10.69 1.90
C ASP A 982 56.18 -9.32 1.83
N THR A 983 55.98 -8.50 2.85
CA THR A 983 56.98 -7.49 3.25
C THR A 983 56.93 -7.29 4.76
N SER A 984 58.12 -7.23 5.36
CA SER A 984 58.33 -7.08 6.80
C SER A 984 58.47 -5.61 7.21
N SER A 985 57.70 -5.17 8.21
CA SER A 985 58.09 -4.15 9.21
C SER A 985 57.04 -4.06 10.31
#